data_AF-A0A914J2U5-F1
#
_entry.id   AF-A0A914J2U5-F1
#
_cell.length_a   1.000
_cell.length_b   1.000
_cell.length_c   1.000
_cell.angle_alpha   90.00
_cell.angle_beta   90.00
_cell.angle_gamma   90.00
#
_symmetry.space_group_name_H-M   'P 1'
#
loop_
_entity.id
_entity.type
_entity.pdbx_description
1 polymer ?
#
loop_
_entity_poly.entity_id
_entity_poly.type
_entity_poly.pdbx_seq_one_letter_code
_entity_poly.pdbx_strand_id
1 'polypeptide(L)'
;MSRLNFSTTLRSVPKDPREYATKEFWAAFHQNETKFEWYGSIMDHMALLDKGILKPSHEILNVGCGTSKLEFDLVACGYPKVHSIDIDPAVIKKKQVLRTAFPQLRYDCASVEAIPAQDGAYDVILDKGTLDALLPMPDMDADAHKLVDKMLDECFRVLKTKGHYVIISLAQKQVVDKLYEYSQKHLDVIVRITGNETVANASYFPTVIIDMMKLSFPLPKQMEWRLAEAVNAPSHSRKIDEVLAFLAGHHNLSRFGNMCRHRLDHIATITISLINEKEQGVDAKISIVDSPRDGKHLKRNAFVIVPPDSEKEKYNRSAEHYQQIPTFMNVDRVILCEFPFDDDDHAREYIDSFSKRFVSTEADDATAICKMAPEEHQVELMSGHGSIVGDFIITQCTIANTTYRRLFFNTSPNIIQSECIIEEGENNEANLMNPKKLCANYQLAMIAAFELAPGGFLNLLKQSPRIAVLGVGGGSLVTFLHSVLTHAKVTCVEIEPALYDIARSHFGLPVDDDRLKSVVMDAMDWINDPNSGEFEFIFLDISGPQQIVDGKEAFYGPPQEFVKNNVLEKYKQHLSSRGCLIMNIISSSHDYCTNIVANVSTFFKYVYEAAVFEGANCANFILFASNEKPVRLNDRFVSKVPEVFKPMLDHRSLFKRHDRILPERPKLQKKKKKPNRNLTFPADNGELDFGTKLDVKNDSGNVTDSPKEDEKISGSSEGNEEETAEDSSPDIENKVDDPLKADDGEKKANNDADGDPLKADDGKKVDNDADGDPLKADDEEKKVNNDADGDDGKSTVTSS
;
A
#
# COMPACT_ATOMS: atom_id res chain seq x y z
N MET A 1 -27.35 -8.36 -9.22
CA MET A 1 -26.35 -8.70 -10.25
C MET A 1 -25.83 -7.51 -11.09
N SER A 2 -26.47 -6.34 -11.08
CA SER A 2 -26.42 -5.36 -12.20
C SER A 2 -25.06 -4.75 -12.60
N ARG A 3 -24.03 -4.70 -11.74
CA ARG A 3 -22.66 -4.28 -12.11
C ARG A 3 -21.56 -5.07 -11.35
N LEU A 4 -21.48 -6.37 -11.59
CA LEU A 4 -20.19 -7.07 -11.50
C LEU A 4 -19.44 -6.81 -12.81
N ASN A 5 -18.22 -6.29 -12.74
CA ASN A 5 -17.37 -6.07 -13.92
C ASN A 5 -16.79 -7.41 -14.40
N PHE A 6 -17.58 -8.20 -15.12
CA PHE A 6 -17.17 -9.41 -15.84
C PHE A 6 -16.28 -9.07 -17.05
N SER A 7 -15.16 -8.38 -16.80
CA SER A 7 -14.28 -7.88 -17.85
C SER A 7 -13.46 -9.01 -18.48
N THR A 8 -13.62 -9.20 -19.79
CA THR A 8 -12.81 -10.02 -20.73
C THR A 8 -12.94 -11.55 -20.73
N THR A 9 -13.25 -12.26 -19.64
CA THR A 9 -13.07 -13.74 -19.61
C THR A 9 -14.30 -14.60 -19.96
N LEU A 10 -15.53 -14.16 -19.67
CA LEU A 10 -16.75 -14.97 -19.84
C LEU A 10 -17.65 -14.44 -20.97
N ARG A 11 -17.65 -15.14 -22.10
CA ARG A 11 -18.50 -14.82 -23.28
C ARG A 11 -19.86 -15.54 -23.29
N SER A 12 -20.09 -16.40 -22.31
CA SER A 12 -21.17 -17.40 -22.24
C SER A 12 -22.20 -17.14 -21.14
N VAL A 13 -22.08 -16.01 -20.42
CA VAL A 13 -23.04 -15.53 -19.42
C VAL A 13 -24.21 -14.82 -20.10
N PRO A 14 -25.48 -15.05 -19.67
CA PRO A 14 -26.66 -14.44 -20.28
C PRO A 14 -26.75 -12.93 -20.04
N LYS A 15 -27.62 -12.23 -20.79
CA LYS A 15 -27.81 -10.78 -20.67
C LYS A 15 -28.94 -10.43 -19.70
N ASP A 16 -30.00 -11.23 -19.67
CA ASP A 16 -31.00 -11.21 -18.62
C ASP A 16 -30.76 -12.39 -17.68
N PRO A 17 -30.52 -12.17 -16.37
CA PRO A 17 -30.42 -13.27 -15.40
C PRO A 17 -31.61 -14.23 -15.40
N ARG A 18 -32.80 -13.82 -15.85
CA ARG A 18 -33.96 -14.72 -15.99
C ARG A 18 -33.71 -15.86 -16.99
N GLU A 19 -32.77 -15.72 -17.92
CA GLU A 19 -32.36 -16.79 -18.84
C GLU A 19 -31.84 -18.03 -18.08
N TYR A 20 -31.25 -17.88 -16.89
CA TYR A 20 -30.77 -19.02 -16.06
C TYR A 20 -31.89 -19.99 -15.64
N ALA A 21 -33.15 -19.55 -15.60
CA ALA A 21 -34.28 -20.43 -15.28
C ALA A 21 -34.78 -21.24 -16.50
N THR A 22 -34.22 -21.01 -17.69
CA THR A 22 -34.65 -21.66 -18.94
C THR A 22 -33.80 -22.89 -19.27
N LYS A 23 -34.41 -23.92 -19.85
CA LYS A 23 -33.69 -25.15 -20.24
C LYS A 23 -32.85 -24.92 -21.50
N GLU A 24 -33.30 -23.99 -22.31
CA GLU A 24 -32.73 -23.55 -23.58
C GLU A 24 -31.37 -22.86 -23.37
N PHE A 25 -31.25 -22.02 -22.34
CA PHE A 25 -29.97 -21.44 -21.92
C PHE A 25 -28.96 -22.53 -21.55
N TRP A 26 -29.31 -23.43 -20.64
CA TRP A 26 -28.39 -24.48 -20.18
C TRP A 26 -27.98 -25.43 -21.31
N ALA A 27 -28.93 -25.86 -22.15
CA ALA A 27 -28.64 -26.68 -23.31
C ALA A 27 -27.67 -25.98 -24.30
N ALA A 28 -27.72 -24.66 -24.44
CA ALA A 28 -26.76 -23.88 -25.24
C ALA A 28 -25.42 -23.68 -24.52
N PHE A 29 -25.42 -23.41 -23.21
CA PHE A 29 -24.23 -23.27 -22.38
C PHE A 29 -23.39 -24.56 -22.40
N HIS A 30 -24.02 -25.71 -22.15
CA HIS A 30 -23.39 -27.03 -22.14
C HIS A 30 -22.92 -27.54 -23.51
N GLN A 31 -23.31 -26.90 -24.61
CA GLN A 31 -22.73 -27.18 -25.93
C GLN A 31 -21.37 -26.50 -26.12
N ASN A 32 -21.22 -25.28 -25.60
CA ASN A 32 -20.04 -24.43 -25.79
C ASN A 32 -19.00 -24.65 -24.67
N GLU A 33 -19.43 -24.67 -23.41
CA GLU A 33 -18.56 -24.87 -22.26
C GLU A 33 -18.42 -26.36 -21.95
N THR A 34 -17.17 -26.84 -21.87
CA THR A 34 -16.88 -28.28 -21.67
C THR A 34 -16.54 -28.64 -20.23
N LYS A 35 -16.05 -27.67 -19.44
CA LYS A 35 -15.68 -27.80 -18.02
C LYS A 35 -15.81 -26.43 -17.37
N PHE A 36 -16.89 -26.17 -16.62
CA PHE A 36 -17.09 -24.92 -15.90
C PHE A 36 -17.48 -25.17 -14.44
N GLU A 37 -17.00 -24.30 -13.54
CA GLU A 37 -17.30 -24.37 -12.11
C GLU A 37 -18.02 -23.10 -11.64
N TRP A 38 -19.35 -23.18 -11.54
CA TRP A 38 -20.10 -22.20 -10.76
C TRP A 38 -19.64 -22.24 -9.31
N TYR A 39 -19.37 -21.08 -8.73
CA TYR A 39 -19.06 -20.90 -7.30
C TYR A 39 -17.77 -21.59 -6.80
N GLY A 40 -16.92 -22.11 -7.70
CA GLY A 40 -15.63 -22.70 -7.36
C GLY A 40 -15.62 -24.22 -7.29
N SER A 41 -14.44 -24.78 -7.01
CA SER A 41 -14.23 -26.23 -6.89
C SER A 41 -14.71 -26.75 -5.53
N ILE A 42 -14.81 -28.08 -5.38
CA ILE A 42 -15.09 -28.67 -4.05
C ILE A 42 -13.98 -28.30 -3.03
N MET A 43 -12.73 -28.16 -3.49
CA MET A 43 -11.58 -27.86 -2.61
C MET A 43 -11.72 -26.49 -1.92
N ASP A 44 -12.36 -25.52 -2.59
CA ASP A 44 -12.68 -24.20 -2.01
C ASP A 44 -13.73 -24.27 -0.89
N HIS A 45 -14.34 -25.45 -0.66
CA HIS A 45 -15.42 -25.70 0.31
C HIS A 45 -15.10 -26.82 1.31
N MET A 46 -14.12 -27.70 1.01
CA MET A 46 -13.81 -28.90 1.80
C MET A 46 -13.54 -28.60 3.28
N ALA A 47 -12.91 -27.47 3.61
CA ALA A 47 -12.61 -27.06 4.99
C ALA A 47 -13.87 -26.82 5.86
N LEU A 48 -15.05 -26.66 5.24
CA LEU A 48 -16.34 -26.56 5.90
C LEU A 48 -17.14 -27.86 5.79
N LEU A 49 -17.10 -28.52 4.63
CA LEU A 49 -17.86 -29.75 4.36
C LEU A 49 -17.32 -30.99 5.11
N ASP A 50 -16.01 -31.08 5.32
CA ASP A 50 -15.35 -32.16 6.08
C ASP A 50 -15.60 -32.03 7.60
N LYS A 51 -15.94 -30.82 8.09
CA LYS A 51 -16.22 -30.53 9.50
C LYS A 51 -17.63 -30.99 9.94
N GLY A 52 -17.89 -32.28 9.75
CA GLY A 52 -19.03 -33.01 10.32
C GLY A 52 -20.23 -33.22 9.40
N ILE A 53 -20.26 -32.58 8.22
CA ILE A 53 -21.35 -32.73 7.22
C ILE A 53 -21.11 -33.98 6.36
N LEU A 54 -19.93 -34.10 5.74
CA LEU A 54 -19.55 -35.26 4.92
C LEU A 54 -18.90 -36.37 5.76
N LYS A 55 -19.12 -37.63 5.35
CA LYS A 55 -18.42 -38.83 5.87
C LYS A 55 -18.25 -39.85 4.74
N PRO A 56 -17.14 -40.62 4.68
CA PRO A 56 -16.88 -41.59 3.59
C PRO A 56 -17.97 -42.66 3.37
N SER A 57 -18.84 -42.89 4.36
CA SER A 57 -19.95 -43.85 4.28
C SER A 57 -21.24 -43.31 3.66
N HIS A 58 -21.41 -41.98 3.58
CA HIS A 58 -22.65 -41.32 3.14
C HIS A 58 -22.98 -41.65 1.68
N GLU A 59 -24.25 -41.90 1.36
CA GLU A 59 -24.80 -41.77 0.00
C GLU A 59 -25.05 -40.26 -0.24
N ILE A 60 -24.42 -39.69 -1.25
CA ILE A 60 -24.48 -38.26 -1.59
C ILE A 60 -25.26 -38.07 -2.89
N LEU A 61 -26.24 -37.16 -2.89
CA LEU A 61 -26.89 -36.65 -4.11
C LEU A 61 -26.28 -35.28 -4.49
N ASN A 62 -26.11 -35.03 -5.78
CA ASN A 62 -25.64 -33.76 -6.35
C ASN A 62 -26.67 -33.30 -7.41
N VAL A 63 -27.38 -32.20 -7.15
CA VAL A 63 -28.52 -31.74 -7.97
C VAL A 63 -28.13 -30.63 -8.93
N GLY A 64 -28.45 -30.80 -10.23
CA GLY A 64 -28.04 -29.89 -11.30
C GLY A 64 -26.53 -29.95 -11.58
N CYS A 65 -26.01 -31.17 -11.76
CA CYS A 65 -24.56 -31.42 -11.75
C CYS A 65 -23.77 -30.77 -12.90
N GLY A 66 -24.43 -30.33 -13.97
CA GLY A 66 -23.86 -29.58 -15.08
C GLY A 66 -22.57 -30.16 -15.67
N THR A 67 -21.68 -29.28 -16.13
CA THR A 67 -20.32 -29.66 -16.60
C THR A 67 -19.24 -29.57 -15.51
N SER A 68 -19.64 -29.44 -14.24
CA SER A 68 -18.75 -29.44 -13.08
C SER A 68 -18.02 -30.78 -12.91
N LYS A 69 -16.91 -30.77 -12.17
CA LYS A 69 -16.16 -31.96 -11.71
C LYS A 69 -16.52 -32.41 -10.29
N LEU A 70 -17.40 -31.71 -9.58
CA LEU A 70 -17.67 -31.89 -8.14
C LEU A 70 -17.73 -33.36 -7.70
N GLU A 71 -18.41 -34.22 -8.45
CA GLU A 71 -18.54 -35.64 -8.11
C GLU A 71 -17.24 -36.48 -8.27
N PHE A 72 -16.34 -36.11 -9.18
CA PHE A 72 -15.02 -36.75 -9.31
C PHE A 72 -14.08 -36.32 -8.20
N ASP A 73 -14.08 -35.03 -7.88
CA ASP A 73 -13.22 -34.47 -6.86
C ASP A 73 -13.67 -34.95 -5.45
N LEU A 74 -14.99 -35.08 -5.20
CA LEU A 74 -15.54 -35.76 -4.01
C LEU A 74 -15.07 -37.23 -3.90
N VAL A 75 -15.10 -37.98 -5.01
CA VAL A 75 -14.59 -39.37 -5.03
C VAL A 75 -13.08 -39.40 -4.72
N ALA A 76 -12.30 -38.45 -5.24
CA ALA A 76 -10.87 -38.33 -4.97
C ALA A 76 -10.58 -37.94 -3.49
N CYS A 77 -11.44 -37.13 -2.88
CA CYS A 77 -11.42 -36.81 -1.45
C CYS A 77 -11.92 -37.95 -0.52
N GLY A 78 -12.26 -39.13 -1.06
CA GLY A 78 -12.64 -40.29 -0.27
C GLY A 78 -14.14 -40.47 -0.03
N TYR A 79 -14.99 -39.81 -0.83
CA TYR A 79 -16.46 -39.94 -0.79
C TYR A 79 -16.96 -40.73 -2.02
N PRO A 80 -16.88 -42.07 -2.03
CA PRO A 80 -17.06 -42.87 -3.24
C PRO A 80 -18.50 -42.95 -3.77
N LYS A 81 -19.51 -42.54 -2.99
CA LYS A 81 -20.92 -42.82 -3.29
C LYS A 81 -21.70 -41.57 -3.74
N VAL A 82 -21.33 -40.99 -4.87
CA VAL A 82 -22.04 -39.83 -5.43
C VAL A 82 -23.00 -40.26 -6.53
N HIS A 83 -24.27 -39.85 -6.39
CA HIS A 83 -25.25 -39.80 -7.46
C HIS A 83 -25.41 -38.34 -7.90
N SER A 84 -25.28 -38.07 -9.19
CA SER A 84 -25.53 -36.76 -9.79
C SER A 84 -26.76 -36.79 -10.69
N ILE A 85 -27.63 -35.78 -10.60
CA ILE A 85 -28.77 -35.60 -11.51
C ILE A 85 -28.72 -34.26 -12.24
N ASP A 86 -29.30 -34.24 -13.44
CA ASP A 86 -29.44 -33.04 -14.27
C ASP A 86 -30.66 -33.19 -15.20
N ILE A 87 -31.19 -32.07 -15.68
CA ILE A 87 -32.28 -32.04 -16.68
C ILE A 87 -31.76 -32.16 -18.12
N ASP A 88 -30.47 -31.94 -18.37
CA ASP A 88 -29.85 -32.00 -19.69
C ASP A 88 -29.33 -33.43 -20.00
N PRO A 89 -29.98 -34.17 -20.93
CA PRO A 89 -29.55 -35.52 -21.28
C PRO A 89 -28.21 -35.55 -22.03
N ALA A 90 -27.78 -34.45 -22.65
CA ALA A 90 -26.46 -34.35 -23.28
C ALA A 90 -25.35 -34.20 -22.24
N VAL A 91 -25.59 -33.47 -21.14
CA VAL A 91 -24.69 -33.45 -19.96
C VAL A 91 -24.61 -34.83 -19.34
N ILE A 92 -25.75 -35.45 -19.00
CA ILE A 92 -25.75 -36.77 -18.37
C ILE A 92 -25.04 -37.81 -19.24
N LYS A 93 -25.26 -37.79 -20.57
CA LYS A 93 -24.53 -38.65 -21.50
C LYS A 93 -23.02 -38.38 -21.54
N LYS A 94 -22.57 -37.11 -21.48
CA LYS A 94 -21.15 -36.75 -21.36
C LYS A 94 -20.55 -37.29 -20.06
N LYS A 95 -21.23 -37.09 -18.92
CA LYS A 95 -20.80 -37.56 -17.60
C LYS A 95 -20.75 -39.10 -17.52
N GLN A 96 -21.74 -39.80 -18.07
CA GLN A 96 -21.81 -41.26 -18.07
C GLN A 96 -20.61 -41.95 -18.75
N VAL A 97 -19.96 -41.32 -19.75
CA VAL A 97 -18.72 -41.85 -20.37
C VAL A 97 -17.56 -41.91 -19.37
N LEU A 98 -17.50 -40.96 -18.42
CA LEU A 98 -16.43 -40.85 -17.43
C LEU A 98 -16.52 -41.94 -16.34
N ARG A 99 -17.65 -42.66 -16.24
CA ARG A 99 -17.80 -43.87 -15.40
C ARG A 99 -16.82 -44.99 -15.78
N THR A 100 -16.21 -44.94 -16.96
CA THR A 100 -15.11 -45.84 -17.35
C THR A 100 -13.90 -45.75 -16.41
N ALA A 101 -13.63 -44.57 -15.85
CA ALA A 101 -12.61 -44.36 -14.83
C ALA A 101 -13.17 -44.41 -13.39
N PHE A 102 -14.46 -44.09 -13.23
CA PHE A 102 -15.13 -43.98 -11.92
C PHE A 102 -16.46 -44.78 -11.91
N PRO A 103 -16.41 -46.13 -11.93
CA PRO A 103 -17.61 -46.98 -12.09
C PRO A 103 -18.65 -46.82 -10.96
N GLN A 104 -18.21 -46.38 -9.78
CA GLN A 104 -19.04 -46.13 -8.60
C GLN A 104 -20.00 -44.94 -8.73
N LEU A 105 -19.70 -43.98 -9.62
CA LEU A 105 -20.56 -42.81 -9.84
C LEU A 105 -21.88 -43.22 -10.51
N ARG A 106 -22.99 -42.63 -10.06
CA ARG A 106 -24.34 -42.80 -10.63
C ARG A 106 -24.78 -41.50 -11.30
N TYR A 107 -25.52 -41.59 -12.40
CA TYR A 107 -25.99 -40.43 -13.17
C TYR A 107 -27.34 -40.70 -13.85
N ASP A 108 -28.37 -39.98 -13.44
CA ASP A 108 -29.71 -40.02 -14.04
C ASP A 108 -30.12 -38.66 -14.61
N CYS A 109 -30.90 -38.68 -15.70
CA CYS A 109 -31.50 -37.49 -16.30
C CYS A 109 -32.88 -37.26 -15.67
N ALA A 110 -32.99 -36.29 -14.77
CA ALA A 110 -34.17 -36.08 -13.92
C ALA A 110 -34.38 -34.61 -13.54
N SER A 111 -35.64 -34.24 -13.29
CA SER A 111 -35.97 -32.94 -12.68
C SER A 111 -35.80 -33.01 -11.17
N VAL A 112 -35.38 -31.91 -10.55
CA VAL A 112 -35.43 -31.74 -9.08
C VAL A 112 -36.85 -31.75 -8.52
N GLU A 113 -37.88 -31.58 -9.38
CA GLU A 113 -39.29 -31.77 -9.04
C GLU A 113 -39.72 -33.25 -8.89
N ALA A 114 -38.86 -34.20 -9.25
CA ALA A 114 -39.16 -35.64 -9.24
C ALA A 114 -37.84 -36.45 -9.19
N ILE A 115 -37.20 -36.49 -8.03
CA ILE A 115 -35.92 -37.17 -7.82
C ILE A 115 -36.15 -38.69 -7.84
N PRO A 116 -35.46 -39.47 -8.71
CA PRO A 116 -35.73 -40.89 -8.95
C PRO A 116 -35.13 -41.79 -7.84
N ALA A 117 -35.52 -41.53 -6.60
CA ALA A 117 -35.08 -42.26 -5.42
C ALA A 117 -36.21 -42.42 -4.40
N GLN A 118 -36.10 -43.48 -3.58
CA GLN A 118 -36.97 -43.69 -2.43
C GLN A 118 -36.75 -42.62 -1.35
N ASP A 119 -37.75 -42.47 -0.48
CA ASP A 119 -37.69 -41.61 0.69
C ASP A 119 -36.53 -42.01 1.61
N GLY A 120 -35.78 -41.04 2.13
CA GLY A 120 -34.61 -41.29 2.97
C GLY A 120 -33.48 -42.08 2.30
N ALA A 121 -33.29 -41.94 0.98
CA ALA A 121 -32.16 -42.55 0.27
C ALA A 121 -30.79 -41.96 0.62
N TYR A 122 -30.68 -40.64 0.80
CA TYR A 122 -29.40 -39.92 0.88
C TYR A 122 -29.09 -39.38 2.28
N ASP A 123 -27.83 -39.44 2.69
CA ASP A 123 -27.36 -38.82 3.93
C ASP A 123 -27.04 -37.34 3.72
N VAL A 124 -26.60 -36.96 2.52
CA VAL A 124 -26.31 -35.58 2.13
C VAL A 124 -26.85 -35.30 0.72
N ILE A 125 -27.42 -34.12 0.52
CA ILE A 125 -27.76 -33.57 -0.80
C ILE A 125 -26.95 -32.29 -0.98
N LEU A 126 -26.29 -32.14 -2.13
CA LEU A 126 -25.48 -30.98 -2.51
C LEU A 126 -26.15 -30.24 -3.67
N ASP A 127 -26.39 -28.95 -3.48
CA ASP A 127 -26.73 -27.97 -4.52
C ASP A 127 -25.54 -27.00 -4.67
N LYS A 128 -25.12 -26.71 -5.91
CA LYS A 128 -24.07 -25.71 -6.21
C LYS A 128 -24.52 -24.72 -7.29
N GLY A 129 -25.58 -23.97 -6.97
CA GLY A 129 -26.16 -22.91 -7.79
C GLY A 129 -27.38 -23.33 -8.61
N THR A 130 -27.94 -24.51 -8.35
CA THR A 130 -29.17 -25.00 -9.00
C THR A 130 -30.37 -24.21 -8.49
N LEU A 131 -30.49 -24.00 -7.18
CA LEU A 131 -31.49 -23.10 -6.60
C LEU A 131 -31.33 -21.65 -7.05
N ASP A 132 -30.09 -21.15 -7.17
CA ASP A 132 -29.80 -19.80 -7.67
C ASP A 132 -30.21 -19.63 -9.15
N ALA A 133 -30.05 -20.68 -9.98
CA ALA A 133 -30.47 -20.69 -11.37
C ALA A 133 -32.00 -20.73 -11.54
N LEU A 134 -32.72 -21.35 -10.59
CA LEU A 134 -34.18 -21.43 -10.59
C LEU A 134 -34.85 -20.16 -10.05
N LEU A 135 -34.20 -19.42 -9.14
CA LEU A 135 -34.64 -18.10 -8.66
C LEU A 135 -33.52 -17.05 -8.84
N PRO A 136 -33.17 -16.66 -10.08
CA PRO A 136 -32.08 -15.72 -10.33
C PRO A 136 -32.43 -14.27 -9.98
N MET A 137 -33.73 -13.94 -9.95
CA MET A 137 -34.28 -12.60 -9.73
C MET A 137 -35.47 -12.61 -8.75
N PRO A 138 -35.78 -11.49 -8.06
CA PRO A 138 -36.93 -11.41 -7.14
C PRO A 138 -38.30 -11.31 -7.81
N ASP A 139 -38.35 -11.06 -9.12
CA ASP A 139 -39.58 -10.86 -9.91
C ASP A 139 -39.91 -12.07 -10.82
N MET A 140 -39.43 -13.26 -10.44
CA MET A 140 -39.77 -14.51 -11.11
C MET A 140 -41.25 -14.86 -10.94
N ASP A 141 -41.81 -15.60 -11.89
CA ASP A 141 -43.23 -15.94 -11.88
C ASP A 141 -43.61 -16.99 -10.82
N ALA A 142 -44.93 -17.14 -10.63
CA ALA A 142 -45.48 -18.05 -9.64
C ALA A 142 -45.21 -19.54 -9.95
N ASP A 143 -44.85 -19.92 -11.17
CA ASP A 143 -44.52 -21.31 -11.52
C ASP A 143 -43.05 -21.63 -11.22
N ALA A 144 -42.13 -20.68 -11.40
CA ALA A 144 -40.75 -20.78 -10.89
C ALA A 144 -40.73 -20.95 -9.35
N HIS A 145 -41.52 -20.17 -8.62
CA HIS A 145 -41.65 -20.32 -7.16
C HIS A 145 -42.22 -21.69 -6.75
N LYS A 146 -43.25 -22.21 -7.45
CA LYS A 146 -43.80 -23.57 -7.22
C LYS A 146 -42.80 -24.68 -7.54
N LEU A 147 -41.97 -24.50 -8.58
CA LEU A 147 -40.93 -25.45 -8.93
C LEU A 147 -39.92 -25.57 -7.78
N VAL A 148 -39.53 -24.44 -7.17
CA VAL A 148 -38.66 -24.46 -5.99
C VAL A 148 -39.35 -25.05 -4.76
N ASP A 149 -40.65 -24.80 -4.52
CA ASP A 149 -41.38 -25.51 -3.44
C ASP A 149 -41.30 -27.04 -3.61
N LYS A 150 -41.56 -27.56 -4.82
CA LYS A 150 -41.40 -29.00 -5.12
C LYS A 150 -39.97 -29.49 -4.96
N MET A 151 -38.97 -28.71 -5.37
CA MET A 151 -37.55 -29.07 -5.24
C MET A 151 -37.17 -29.23 -3.77
N LEU A 152 -37.63 -28.33 -2.90
CA LEU A 152 -37.39 -28.42 -1.46
C LEU A 152 -38.10 -29.66 -0.89
N ASP A 153 -39.38 -29.88 -1.21
CA ASP A 153 -40.12 -31.07 -0.76
C ASP A 153 -39.51 -32.38 -1.24
N GLU A 154 -39.05 -32.47 -2.49
CA GLU A 154 -38.38 -33.65 -3.04
C GLU A 154 -37.01 -33.89 -2.38
N CYS A 155 -36.20 -32.84 -2.22
CA CYS A 155 -34.94 -32.91 -1.49
C CYS A 155 -35.18 -33.41 -0.06
N PHE A 156 -36.10 -32.80 0.69
CA PHE A 156 -36.43 -33.23 2.05
C PHE A 156 -37.10 -34.61 2.09
N ARG A 157 -37.81 -35.08 1.06
CA ARG A 157 -38.33 -36.45 0.95
C ARG A 157 -37.19 -37.48 0.84
N VAL A 158 -36.27 -37.28 -0.11
CA VAL A 158 -35.17 -38.24 -0.33
C VAL A 158 -34.04 -38.12 0.71
N LEU A 159 -34.00 -37.05 1.49
CA LEU A 159 -33.07 -36.85 2.60
C LEU A 159 -33.45 -37.69 3.83
N LYS A 160 -32.46 -38.39 4.39
CA LYS A 160 -32.59 -39.13 5.65
C LYS A 160 -32.86 -38.21 6.84
N THR A 161 -33.50 -38.75 7.86
CA THR A 161 -33.48 -38.17 9.21
C THR A 161 -32.02 -38.02 9.69
N LYS A 162 -31.67 -36.82 10.17
CA LYS A 162 -30.29 -36.36 10.48
C LYS A 162 -29.37 -36.24 9.26
N GLY A 163 -29.93 -36.24 8.06
CA GLY A 163 -29.20 -35.85 6.85
C GLY A 163 -29.13 -34.34 6.67
N HIS A 164 -28.24 -33.90 5.78
CA HIS A 164 -27.96 -32.50 5.47
C HIS A 164 -28.31 -32.16 4.02
N TYR A 165 -29.11 -31.11 3.79
CA TYR A 165 -29.23 -30.48 2.48
C TYR A 165 -28.36 -29.23 2.47
N VAL A 166 -27.34 -29.23 1.60
CA VAL A 166 -26.23 -28.28 1.63
C VAL A 166 -26.21 -27.50 0.33
N ILE A 167 -26.37 -26.18 0.43
CA ILE A 167 -26.53 -25.27 -0.71
C ILE A 167 -25.33 -24.34 -0.76
N ILE A 168 -24.52 -24.45 -1.80
CA ILE A 168 -23.45 -23.49 -2.12
C ILE A 168 -24.06 -22.44 -3.06
N SER A 169 -24.21 -21.21 -2.57
CA SER A 169 -25.05 -20.18 -3.19
C SER A 169 -24.47 -18.77 -3.01
N LEU A 170 -24.91 -17.83 -3.86
CA LEU A 170 -24.74 -16.38 -3.67
C LEU A 170 -25.73 -15.77 -2.66
N ALA A 171 -26.60 -16.58 -2.06
CA ALA A 171 -27.61 -16.22 -1.05
C ALA A 171 -28.30 -14.88 -1.35
N GLN A 172 -28.74 -14.71 -2.61
CA GLN A 172 -29.52 -13.55 -3.00
C GLN A 172 -30.85 -13.52 -2.26
N LYS A 173 -31.39 -12.31 -2.03
CA LYS A 173 -32.57 -12.10 -1.18
C LYS A 173 -33.71 -13.08 -1.48
N GLN A 174 -34.08 -13.27 -2.75
CA GLN A 174 -35.18 -14.16 -3.13
C GLN A 174 -34.95 -15.65 -2.81
N VAL A 175 -33.69 -16.10 -2.79
CA VAL A 175 -33.31 -17.48 -2.40
C VAL A 175 -33.40 -17.60 -0.88
N VAL A 176 -32.87 -16.63 -0.15
CA VAL A 176 -32.93 -16.57 1.32
C VAL A 176 -34.38 -16.48 1.80
N ASP A 177 -35.19 -15.61 1.18
CA ASP A 177 -36.63 -15.47 1.42
C ASP A 177 -37.35 -16.82 1.29
N LYS A 178 -37.03 -17.60 0.26
CA LYS A 178 -37.68 -18.88 -0.02
C LYS A 178 -37.26 -20.00 0.94
N LEU A 179 -35.96 -20.08 1.26
CA LEU A 179 -35.44 -21.01 2.26
C LEU A 179 -35.93 -20.66 3.68
N TYR A 180 -36.04 -19.36 3.98
CA TYR A 180 -36.63 -18.87 5.23
C TYR A 180 -38.12 -19.25 5.31
N GLU A 181 -38.90 -18.96 4.27
CA GLU A 181 -40.32 -19.35 4.15
C GLU A 181 -40.52 -20.87 4.38
N TYR A 182 -39.63 -21.71 3.82
CA TYR A 182 -39.65 -23.16 4.05
C TYR A 182 -39.36 -23.49 5.52
N SER A 183 -38.29 -22.93 6.11
CA SER A 183 -37.94 -23.15 7.52
C SER A 183 -38.97 -22.60 8.54
N GLN A 184 -39.87 -21.71 8.13
CA GLN A 184 -41.02 -21.28 8.96
C GLN A 184 -42.11 -22.37 9.02
N LYS A 185 -42.31 -23.11 7.93
CA LYS A 185 -43.35 -24.15 7.80
C LYS A 185 -42.87 -25.50 8.35
N HIS A 186 -41.59 -25.83 8.13
CA HIS A 186 -40.99 -27.12 8.46
C HIS A 186 -40.18 -27.05 9.76
N LEU A 187 -40.88 -27.21 10.90
CA LEU A 187 -40.29 -27.17 12.24
C LEU A 187 -39.35 -28.36 12.55
N ASP A 188 -39.24 -29.34 11.67
CA ASP A 188 -38.26 -30.43 11.71
C ASP A 188 -36.96 -30.10 10.96
N VAL A 189 -36.71 -28.83 10.62
CA VAL A 189 -35.49 -28.38 9.93
C VAL A 189 -34.72 -27.35 10.77
N ILE A 190 -33.40 -27.53 10.89
CA ILE A 190 -32.47 -26.51 11.41
C ILE A 190 -31.68 -25.94 10.25
N VAL A 191 -31.51 -24.61 10.20
CA VAL A 191 -30.70 -23.94 9.16
C VAL A 191 -29.47 -23.26 9.78
N ARG A 192 -28.33 -23.44 9.12
CA ARG A 192 -27.06 -22.75 9.39
C ARG A 192 -26.55 -22.11 8.12
N ILE A 193 -26.21 -20.82 8.15
CA ILE A 193 -25.39 -20.17 7.13
C ILE A 193 -23.95 -20.14 7.61
N THR A 194 -22.99 -20.38 6.70
CA THR A 194 -21.58 -20.14 6.95
C THR A 194 -20.93 -19.45 5.75
N GLY A 195 -20.29 -18.31 5.99
CA GLY A 195 -19.52 -17.57 4.98
C GLY A 195 -18.34 -18.39 4.49
N ASN A 196 -18.18 -18.55 3.17
CA ASN A 196 -17.04 -19.28 2.63
C ASN A 196 -15.87 -18.34 2.30
N GLU A 197 -14.84 -18.40 3.12
CA GLU A 197 -13.61 -17.58 2.98
C GLU A 197 -12.52 -18.29 2.16
N THR A 198 -12.57 -19.61 2.03
CA THR A 198 -11.52 -20.41 1.35
C THR A 198 -11.45 -20.20 -0.16
N VAL A 199 -12.38 -19.42 -0.73
CA VAL A 199 -12.40 -18.92 -2.12
C VAL A 199 -11.25 -17.93 -2.42
N ALA A 200 -10.35 -17.70 -1.45
CA ALA A 200 -9.15 -16.87 -1.50
C ALA A 200 -8.26 -17.06 -2.75
N ASN A 201 -8.29 -18.22 -3.42
CA ASN A 201 -7.39 -18.54 -4.54
C ASN A 201 -8.04 -18.83 -5.91
N ALA A 202 -9.38 -18.90 -6.05
CA ALA A 202 -9.97 -19.46 -7.29
C ALA A 202 -11.17 -18.73 -7.93
N SER A 203 -12.09 -18.12 -7.17
CA SER A 203 -13.37 -17.65 -7.74
C SER A 203 -13.72 -16.19 -7.41
N TYR A 204 -14.52 -15.59 -8.30
CA TYR A 204 -14.99 -14.19 -8.25
C TYR A 204 -16.27 -13.99 -7.41
N PHE A 205 -16.74 -15.04 -6.72
CA PHE A 205 -18.08 -15.11 -6.14
C PHE A 205 -18.00 -15.13 -4.60
N PRO A 206 -18.71 -14.24 -3.89
CA PRO A 206 -18.70 -14.18 -2.43
C PRO A 206 -19.68 -15.21 -1.84
N THR A 207 -19.41 -16.49 -2.07
CA THR A 207 -20.32 -17.61 -1.79
C THR A 207 -20.54 -17.85 -0.29
N VAL A 208 -21.69 -18.39 0.07
CA VAL A 208 -21.95 -18.99 1.38
C VAL A 208 -22.35 -20.46 1.24
N ILE A 209 -22.21 -21.22 2.32
CA ILE A 209 -22.79 -22.55 2.49
C ILE A 209 -24.01 -22.42 3.40
N ILE A 210 -25.17 -22.87 2.93
CA ILE A 210 -26.38 -23.01 3.74
C ILE A 210 -26.60 -24.51 4.00
N ASP A 211 -26.45 -24.93 5.26
CA ASP A 211 -26.71 -26.29 5.74
C ASP A 211 -28.10 -26.34 6.37
N MET A 212 -29.02 -27.10 5.74
CA MET A 212 -30.35 -27.38 6.25
C MET A 212 -30.43 -28.84 6.72
N MET A 213 -30.36 -29.05 8.03
CA MET A 213 -30.36 -30.37 8.65
C MET A 213 -31.79 -30.84 8.98
N LYS A 214 -32.18 -32.01 8.49
CA LYS A 214 -33.49 -32.64 8.76
C LYS A 214 -33.48 -33.39 10.09
N LEU A 215 -34.45 -33.14 10.96
CA LEU A 215 -34.54 -33.75 12.29
C LEU A 215 -35.29 -35.08 12.32
N SER A 216 -35.32 -35.69 13.51
CA SER A 216 -36.13 -36.88 13.84
C SER A 216 -37.50 -36.53 14.43
N PHE A 217 -37.77 -35.24 14.68
CA PHE A 217 -39.00 -34.72 15.27
C PHE A 217 -39.12 -33.22 14.96
N PRO A 218 -40.34 -32.66 14.85
CA PRO A 218 -40.53 -31.22 14.80
C PRO A 218 -40.21 -30.57 16.15
N LEU A 219 -39.67 -29.36 16.09
CA LEU A 219 -39.31 -28.56 17.25
C LEU A 219 -40.56 -27.88 17.87
N PRO A 220 -40.60 -27.64 19.20
CA PRO A 220 -41.76 -26.99 19.85
C PRO A 220 -42.01 -25.54 19.43
N LYS A 221 -40.98 -24.88 18.91
CA LYS A 221 -40.94 -23.54 18.31
C LYS A 221 -39.85 -23.53 17.25
N GLN A 222 -39.90 -22.57 16.32
CA GLN A 222 -38.83 -22.41 15.34
C GLN A 222 -37.49 -22.14 16.03
N MET A 223 -36.43 -22.82 15.57
CA MET A 223 -35.05 -22.49 15.91
C MET A 223 -34.59 -21.22 15.18
N GLU A 224 -33.62 -20.55 15.78
CA GLU A 224 -32.91 -19.44 15.13
C GLU A 224 -31.98 -19.96 14.05
N TRP A 225 -31.88 -19.20 12.96
CA TRP A 225 -30.88 -19.42 11.92
C TRP A 225 -29.51 -19.11 12.52
N ARG A 226 -28.61 -20.11 12.54
CA ARG A 226 -27.24 -19.93 13.02
C ARG A 226 -26.38 -19.34 11.92
N LEU A 227 -25.71 -18.23 12.21
CA LEU A 227 -24.86 -17.48 11.29
C LEU A 227 -23.40 -17.61 11.75
N ALA A 228 -22.46 -17.74 10.81
CA ALA A 228 -21.04 -17.81 11.11
C ALA A 228 -20.20 -17.30 9.92
N GLU A 229 -19.22 -16.42 10.18
CA GLU A 229 -18.00 -16.39 9.36
C GLU A 229 -16.99 -17.38 9.96
N ALA A 230 -15.87 -17.67 9.29
CA ALA A 230 -14.84 -18.54 9.85
C ALA A 230 -14.02 -17.83 10.96
N VAL A 231 -14.19 -16.51 11.11
CA VAL A 231 -13.48 -15.64 12.06
C VAL A 231 -14.30 -15.21 13.29
N ASN A 232 -15.62 -15.35 13.26
CA ASN A 232 -16.53 -14.79 14.26
C ASN A 232 -17.23 -15.87 15.09
N ALA A 233 -17.50 -15.57 16.37
CA ALA A 233 -18.36 -16.40 17.20
C ALA A 233 -19.76 -16.60 16.53
N PRO A 234 -20.32 -17.82 16.50
CA PRO A 234 -21.55 -18.10 15.75
C PRO A 234 -22.79 -17.45 16.39
N SER A 235 -23.33 -16.42 15.74
CA SER A 235 -24.55 -15.75 16.17
C SER A 235 -25.82 -16.49 15.73
N HIS A 236 -26.96 -16.10 16.29
CA HIS A 236 -28.26 -16.72 16.05
C HIS A 236 -29.30 -15.63 15.79
N SER A 237 -30.15 -15.78 14.78
CA SER A 237 -31.23 -14.82 14.49
C SER A 237 -32.58 -15.49 14.20
N ARG A 238 -33.65 -14.79 14.63
CA ARG A 238 -35.06 -15.11 14.35
C ARG A 238 -35.75 -14.10 13.43
N LYS A 239 -34.98 -13.20 12.79
CA LYS A 239 -35.49 -12.18 11.84
C LYS A 239 -34.76 -12.27 10.51
N ILE A 240 -35.49 -12.33 9.41
CA ILE A 240 -34.88 -12.39 8.07
C ILE A 240 -33.99 -11.17 7.76
N ASP A 241 -34.33 -9.98 8.26
CA ASP A 241 -33.55 -8.76 7.99
C ASP A 241 -32.14 -8.80 8.60
N GLU A 242 -31.98 -9.46 9.74
CA GLU A 242 -30.68 -9.69 10.39
C GLU A 242 -29.84 -10.73 9.60
N VAL A 243 -30.49 -11.79 9.10
CA VAL A 243 -29.86 -12.77 8.21
C VAL A 243 -29.40 -12.12 6.90
N LEU A 244 -30.22 -11.23 6.32
CA LEU A 244 -29.89 -10.47 5.11
C LEU A 244 -28.79 -9.42 5.38
N ALA A 245 -28.74 -8.80 6.56
CA ALA A 245 -27.67 -7.89 6.96
C ALA A 245 -26.33 -8.62 7.10
N PHE A 246 -26.31 -9.79 7.75
CA PHE A 246 -25.13 -10.66 7.82
C PHE A 246 -24.60 -11.03 6.43
N LEU A 247 -25.49 -11.46 5.53
CA LEU A 247 -25.13 -11.79 4.15
C LEU A 247 -24.61 -10.57 3.38
N ALA A 248 -25.19 -9.39 3.58
CA ALA A 248 -24.68 -8.14 3.01
C ALA A 248 -23.26 -7.80 3.51
N GLY A 249 -22.99 -8.05 4.80
CA GLY A 249 -21.65 -7.95 5.41
C GLY A 249 -20.63 -8.86 4.71
N HIS A 250 -20.87 -10.17 4.72
CA HIS A 250 -20.01 -11.17 4.05
C HIS A 250 -19.77 -10.84 2.57
N HIS A 251 -20.83 -10.43 1.85
CA HIS A 251 -20.73 -10.03 0.45
C HIS A 251 -19.89 -8.77 0.23
N ASN A 252 -19.94 -7.78 1.13
CA ASN A 252 -19.14 -6.56 1.04
C ASN A 252 -17.67 -6.84 1.42
N LEU A 253 -17.44 -7.59 2.50
CA LEU A 253 -16.11 -8.00 2.95
C LEU A 253 -15.38 -8.84 1.88
N SER A 254 -16.06 -9.82 1.29
CA SER A 254 -15.53 -10.64 0.20
C SER A 254 -15.21 -9.83 -1.06
N ARG A 255 -16.05 -8.84 -1.42
CA ARG A 255 -15.77 -7.92 -2.55
C ARG A 255 -14.56 -7.03 -2.27
N PHE A 256 -14.46 -6.50 -1.05
CA PHE A 256 -13.36 -5.64 -0.63
C PHE A 256 -12.03 -6.40 -0.61
N GLY A 257 -11.98 -7.61 -0.05
CA GLY A 257 -10.81 -8.48 -0.12
C GLY A 257 -10.42 -8.84 -1.55
N ASN A 258 -11.40 -9.15 -2.42
CA ASN A 258 -11.13 -9.37 -3.85
C ASN A 258 -10.57 -8.11 -4.55
N MET A 259 -11.07 -6.91 -4.23
CA MET A 259 -10.52 -5.64 -4.73
C MET A 259 -9.07 -5.46 -4.28
N CYS A 260 -8.75 -5.82 -3.03
CA CYS A 260 -7.40 -5.80 -2.49
C CYS A 260 -6.43 -6.79 -3.17
N ARG A 261 -6.88 -7.77 -3.96
CA ARG A 261 -5.97 -8.62 -4.77
C ARG A 261 -5.15 -7.83 -5.80
N HIS A 262 -5.51 -6.58 -6.06
CA HIS A 262 -4.81 -5.67 -6.98
C HIS A 262 -4.28 -4.43 -6.23
N ARG A 263 -3.41 -3.66 -6.90
CA ARG A 263 -2.95 -2.37 -6.38
C ARG A 263 -4.11 -1.36 -6.45
N LEU A 264 -4.26 -0.56 -5.40
CA LEU A 264 -5.30 0.47 -5.28
C LEU A 264 -4.70 1.85 -5.57
N ASP A 265 -5.38 2.65 -6.39
CA ASP A 265 -4.96 4.01 -6.74
C ASP A 265 -5.30 5.05 -5.65
N HIS A 266 -5.99 4.63 -4.59
CA HIS A 266 -6.50 5.47 -3.51
C HIS A 266 -6.72 4.62 -2.23
N ILE A 267 -6.82 5.28 -1.08
CA ILE A 267 -7.16 4.61 0.18
C ILE A 267 -8.57 4.02 0.07
N ALA A 268 -8.71 2.73 0.38
CA ALA A 268 -10.00 2.06 0.48
C ALA A 268 -10.25 1.64 1.93
N THR A 269 -11.48 1.84 2.42
CA THR A 269 -11.85 1.57 3.81
C THR A 269 -13.10 0.69 3.89
N ILE A 270 -13.13 -0.21 4.88
CA ILE A 270 -14.29 -1.04 5.25
C ILE A 270 -14.41 -1.10 6.78
N THR A 271 -15.64 -1.11 7.30
CA THR A 271 -15.91 -1.47 8.70
C THR A 271 -16.36 -2.92 8.76
N ILE A 272 -15.81 -3.68 9.72
CA ILE A 272 -16.05 -5.11 9.90
C ILE A 272 -16.49 -5.33 11.34
N SER A 273 -17.70 -5.88 11.53
CA SER A 273 -18.19 -6.30 12.84
C SER A 273 -17.58 -7.67 13.20
N LEU A 274 -16.71 -7.67 14.19
CA LEU A 274 -16.03 -8.85 14.73
C LEU A 274 -16.72 -9.28 16.04
N ILE A 275 -16.74 -10.58 16.36
CA ILE A 275 -17.40 -11.10 17.56
C ILE A 275 -16.49 -12.11 18.26
N ASN A 276 -16.02 -11.77 19.47
CA ASN A 276 -15.20 -12.66 20.30
C ASN A 276 -16.02 -13.75 21.02
N GLU A 277 -15.32 -14.66 21.72
CA GLU A 277 -15.93 -15.76 22.49
C GLU A 277 -16.88 -15.30 23.61
N LYS A 278 -16.89 -14.01 23.97
CA LYS A 278 -17.78 -13.41 24.98
C LYS A 278 -19.05 -12.80 24.37
N GLU A 279 -19.32 -13.06 23.08
CA GLU A 279 -20.41 -12.50 22.27
C GLU A 279 -20.40 -10.96 22.18
N GLN A 280 -19.27 -10.31 22.47
CA GLN A 280 -19.13 -8.85 22.36
C GLN A 280 -18.76 -8.49 20.93
N GLY A 281 -19.64 -7.71 20.28
CA GLY A 281 -19.41 -7.14 18.96
C GLY A 281 -18.42 -5.97 19.01
N VAL A 282 -17.46 -5.98 18.09
CA VAL A 282 -16.38 -5.01 17.92
C VAL A 282 -16.37 -4.56 16.46
N ASP A 283 -16.75 -3.32 16.19
CA ASP A 283 -16.63 -2.74 14.84
C ASP A 283 -15.21 -2.24 14.61
N ALA A 284 -14.42 -3.01 13.85
CA ALA A 284 -13.07 -2.63 13.43
C ALA A 284 -13.11 -1.91 12.07
N LYS A 285 -12.47 -0.74 11.97
CA LYS A 285 -12.36 0.03 10.72
C LYS A 285 -11.00 -0.25 10.08
N ILE A 286 -11.01 -0.92 8.95
CA ILE A 286 -9.83 -1.35 8.21
C ILE A 286 -9.63 -0.44 7.00
N SER A 287 -8.46 0.18 6.87
CA SER A 287 -8.11 1.03 5.73
C SER A 287 -6.84 0.55 5.03
N ILE A 288 -6.92 0.34 3.71
CA ILE A 288 -5.84 -0.19 2.88
C ILE A 288 -5.13 0.94 2.16
N VAL A 289 -3.80 0.94 2.24
CA VAL A 289 -2.94 1.95 1.61
C VAL A 289 -1.82 1.26 0.85
N ASP A 290 -1.71 1.53 -0.45
CA ASP A 290 -0.65 0.98 -1.29
C ASP A 290 0.45 2.02 -1.55
N SER A 291 1.71 1.57 -1.59
CA SER A 291 2.84 2.44 -1.93
C SER A 291 2.76 2.87 -3.41
N PRO A 292 3.10 4.13 -3.76
CA PRO A 292 3.10 4.62 -5.14
C PRO A 292 4.26 4.11 -6.02
N ARG A 293 5.03 3.12 -5.55
CA ARG A 293 6.17 2.54 -6.27
C ARG A 293 5.70 1.75 -7.51
N ASP A 294 6.48 1.82 -8.60
CA ASP A 294 6.29 1.16 -9.93
C ASP A 294 6.18 -0.42 -9.90
N GLY A 295 6.03 -1.03 -8.73
CA GLY A 295 5.96 -2.48 -8.53
C GLY A 295 4.61 -3.08 -8.91
N LYS A 296 4.59 -3.96 -9.92
CA LYS A 296 3.42 -4.75 -10.33
C LYS A 296 2.94 -5.80 -9.31
N HIS A 297 3.75 -6.06 -8.29
CA HIS A 297 3.54 -7.13 -7.30
C HIS A 297 3.40 -6.51 -5.90
N LEU A 298 2.58 -7.13 -5.04
CA LEU A 298 2.25 -6.67 -3.69
C LEU A 298 2.78 -7.67 -2.65
N LYS A 299 4.10 -7.70 -2.49
CA LYS A 299 4.80 -8.76 -1.75
C LYS A 299 4.92 -8.47 -0.28
N ARG A 300 5.38 -7.26 0.03
CA ARG A 300 5.68 -6.79 1.38
C ARG A 300 4.45 -6.10 1.92
N ASN A 301 3.90 -6.62 3.00
CA ASN A 301 2.65 -6.16 3.61
C ASN A 301 2.91 -5.91 5.11
N ALA A 302 2.31 -4.87 5.67
CA ALA A 302 2.30 -4.63 7.12
C ALA A 302 0.91 -4.28 7.63
N PHE A 303 0.53 -4.82 8.78
CA PHE A 303 -0.64 -4.42 9.55
C PHE A 303 -0.21 -3.40 10.60
N VAL A 304 -1.00 -2.33 10.75
CA VAL A 304 -0.71 -1.22 11.66
C VAL A 304 -1.94 -0.97 12.53
N ILE A 305 -1.84 -1.30 13.81
CA ILE A 305 -2.89 -1.03 14.81
C ILE A 305 -2.93 0.49 15.06
N VAL A 306 -4.10 1.10 14.91
CA VAL A 306 -4.32 2.54 15.07
C VAL A 306 -5.11 2.80 16.37
N PRO A 307 -4.61 3.65 17.28
CA PRO A 307 -5.30 3.99 18.55
C PRO A 307 -6.73 4.55 18.36
N PRO A 308 -7.60 4.42 19.38
CA PRO A 308 -9.00 4.88 19.33
C PRO A 308 -9.15 6.42 19.29
N ASP A 309 -10.37 6.90 19.00
CA ASP A 309 -10.62 8.28 18.54
C ASP A 309 -10.15 9.41 19.49
N SER A 310 -10.13 9.17 20.80
CA SER A 310 -9.62 10.12 21.80
C SER A 310 -8.13 10.45 21.65
N GLU A 311 -7.37 9.58 21.00
CA GLU A 311 -5.98 9.80 20.59
C GLU A 311 -5.92 10.41 19.17
N LYS A 312 -6.83 10.03 18.26
CA LYS A 312 -6.82 10.48 16.86
C LYS A 312 -7.00 11.99 16.69
N GLU A 313 -7.65 12.69 17.61
CA GLU A 313 -7.74 14.16 17.57
C GLU A 313 -6.36 14.83 17.77
N LYS A 314 -5.44 14.24 18.54
CA LYS A 314 -4.02 14.68 18.57
C LYS A 314 -3.33 14.40 17.24
N TYR A 315 -3.63 13.25 16.63
CA TYR A 315 -3.00 12.77 15.40
C TYR A 315 -3.86 13.04 14.16
N ASN A 316 -4.46 14.23 14.05
CA ASN A 316 -5.42 14.57 13.00
C ASN A 316 -4.72 14.74 11.62
N ARG A 317 -4.30 13.59 11.08
CA ARG A 317 -3.41 13.38 9.95
C ARG A 317 -4.25 13.20 8.68
N SER A 318 -3.96 14.01 7.66
CA SER A 318 -4.71 14.00 6.39
C SER A 318 -4.60 12.66 5.65
N ALA A 319 -5.44 12.47 4.63
CA ALA A 319 -5.33 11.30 3.74
C ALA A 319 -3.94 11.20 3.08
N GLU A 320 -3.27 12.33 2.83
CA GLU A 320 -1.91 12.37 2.29
C GLU A 320 -0.87 11.85 3.29
N HIS A 321 -1.14 11.87 4.60
CA HIS A 321 -0.26 11.27 5.60
C HIS A 321 -0.29 9.74 5.54
N TYR A 322 -1.50 9.15 5.53
CA TYR A 322 -1.65 7.70 5.48
C TYR A 322 -0.97 7.10 4.23
N GLN A 323 -1.05 7.78 3.08
CA GLN A 323 -0.37 7.41 1.83
C GLN A 323 1.17 7.27 1.94
N GLN A 324 1.80 7.88 2.95
CA GLN A 324 3.27 7.84 3.13
C GLN A 324 3.73 6.59 3.89
N ILE A 325 2.88 6.03 4.75
CA ILE A 325 3.25 4.96 5.70
C ILE A 325 3.84 3.72 4.98
N PRO A 326 3.30 3.23 3.84
CA PRO A 326 3.92 2.13 3.09
C PRO A 326 5.36 2.45 2.64
N THR A 327 5.61 3.69 2.24
CA THR A 327 6.93 4.13 1.77
C THR A 327 7.93 4.20 2.92
N PHE A 328 7.55 4.75 4.08
CA PHE A 328 8.37 4.78 5.29
C PHE A 328 8.69 3.39 5.83
N MET A 329 7.69 2.50 5.93
CA MET A 329 7.87 1.12 6.39
C MET A 329 8.59 0.21 5.38
N ASN A 330 8.95 0.73 4.19
CA ASN A 330 9.52 -0.02 3.08
C ASN A 330 8.68 -1.25 2.67
N VAL A 331 7.36 -1.11 2.64
CA VAL A 331 6.40 -2.15 2.21
C VAL A 331 5.65 -1.73 0.95
N ASP A 332 4.99 -2.68 0.30
CA ASP A 332 4.22 -2.43 -0.92
C ASP A 332 2.76 -2.03 -0.59
N ARG A 333 2.28 -2.44 0.59
CA ARG A 333 0.97 -2.16 1.20
C ARG A 333 1.05 -2.04 2.74
N VAL A 334 0.23 -1.15 3.30
CA VAL A 334 -0.14 -1.09 4.73
C VAL A 334 -1.64 -1.34 4.89
N ILE A 335 -1.99 -2.10 5.92
CA ILE A 335 -3.35 -2.35 6.38
C ILE A 335 -3.51 -1.68 7.75
N LEU A 336 -4.17 -0.53 7.78
CA LEU A 336 -4.48 0.22 9.00
C LEU A 336 -5.68 -0.45 9.69
N CYS A 337 -5.56 -0.74 10.98
CA CYS A 337 -6.58 -1.41 11.77
C CYS A 337 -6.98 -0.55 12.97
N GLU A 338 -8.09 0.18 12.84
CA GLU A 338 -8.68 0.98 13.92
C GLU A 338 -9.66 0.13 14.73
N PHE A 339 -9.40 -0.04 16.02
CA PHE A 339 -10.27 -0.74 16.96
C PHE A 339 -10.93 0.23 17.96
N PRO A 340 -12.10 -0.11 18.53
CA PRO A 340 -12.78 0.72 19.54
C PRO A 340 -12.20 0.53 20.96
N PHE A 341 -11.04 -0.10 21.09
CA PHE A 341 -10.33 -0.36 22.35
C PHE A 341 -8.81 -0.25 22.14
N ASP A 342 -8.05 -0.15 23.23
CA ASP A 342 -6.59 -0.12 23.22
C ASP A 342 -6.01 -1.36 23.96
N ASP A 343 -5.94 -2.47 23.23
CA ASP A 343 -5.42 -3.77 23.69
C ASP A 343 -4.74 -4.44 22.49
N ASP A 344 -3.41 -4.49 22.51
CA ASP A 344 -2.62 -4.94 21.34
C ASP A 344 -2.72 -6.45 21.09
N ASP A 345 -2.92 -7.26 22.12
CA ASP A 345 -2.94 -8.72 21.99
C ASP A 345 -4.31 -9.21 21.51
N HIS A 346 -5.39 -8.62 22.01
CA HIS A 346 -6.74 -8.82 21.47
C HIS A 346 -6.86 -8.26 20.04
N ALA A 347 -6.20 -7.13 19.72
CA ALA A 347 -6.11 -6.61 18.36
C ALA A 347 -5.33 -7.54 17.41
N ARG A 348 -4.24 -8.17 17.88
CA ARG A 348 -3.48 -9.18 17.11
C ARG A 348 -4.31 -10.42 16.82
N GLU A 349 -5.05 -10.94 17.79
CA GLU A 349 -5.94 -12.09 17.61
C GLU A 349 -6.98 -11.83 16.50
N TYR A 350 -7.62 -10.66 16.52
CA TYR A 350 -8.50 -10.24 15.44
C TYR A 350 -7.78 -10.09 14.09
N ILE A 351 -6.61 -9.45 14.04
CA ILE A 351 -5.83 -9.29 12.80
C ILE A 351 -5.49 -10.65 12.19
N ASP A 352 -5.02 -11.63 12.97
CA ASP A 352 -4.67 -12.96 12.47
C ASP A 352 -5.87 -13.65 11.81
N SER A 353 -7.07 -13.48 12.37
CA SER A 353 -8.32 -14.02 11.81
C SER A 353 -8.62 -13.50 10.39
N PHE A 354 -8.47 -12.19 10.14
CA PHE A 354 -8.88 -11.56 8.88
C PHE A 354 -7.73 -11.26 7.91
N SER A 355 -6.47 -11.29 8.36
CA SER A 355 -5.26 -10.86 7.64
C SER A 355 -5.21 -11.31 6.17
N LYS A 356 -5.48 -12.60 5.94
CA LYS A 356 -5.46 -13.27 4.63
C LYS A 356 -6.47 -12.72 3.62
N ARG A 357 -7.45 -11.91 4.04
CA ARG A 357 -8.40 -11.21 3.15
C ARG A 357 -7.77 -10.03 2.41
N PHE A 358 -6.68 -9.44 2.93
CA PHE A 358 -6.18 -8.11 2.49
C PHE A 358 -4.74 -8.10 1.97
N VAL A 359 -3.98 -9.18 2.15
CA VAL A 359 -2.67 -9.40 1.50
C VAL A 359 -2.85 -10.01 0.11
N SER A 360 -1.84 -9.89 -0.76
CA SER A 360 -1.89 -10.53 -2.09
C SER A 360 -1.51 -12.01 -2.05
N THR A 361 -1.88 -12.77 -3.07
CA THR A 361 -1.47 -14.19 -3.23
C THR A 361 0.01 -14.36 -3.60
N GLU A 362 0.75 -13.26 -3.78
CA GLU A 362 2.20 -13.23 -4.00
C GLU A 362 2.96 -12.64 -2.79
N ALA A 363 2.27 -12.45 -1.66
CA ALA A 363 2.87 -11.97 -0.42
C ALA A 363 3.96 -12.92 0.09
N ASP A 364 5.03 -12.35 0.65
CA ASP A 364 6.02 -13.14 1.39
C ASP A 364 5.46 -13.45 2.79
N ASP A 365 5.70 -14.64 3.35
CA ASP A 365 5.11 -15.10 4.62
C ASP A 365 5.40 -14.17 5.82
N ALA A 366 6.46 -13.36 5.74
CA ALA A 366 6.87 -12.39 6.75
C ALA A 366 6.05 -11.07 6.65
N THR A 367 4.78 -11.12 7.02
CA THR A 367 3.94 -9.93 7.23
C THR A 367 4.21 -9.33 8.62
N ALA A 368 4.56 -8.06 8.71
CA ALA A 368 4.80 -7.38 9.98
C ALA A 368 3.48 -6.88 10.61
N ILE A 369 3.30 -7.06 11.91
CA ILE A 369 2.22 -6.41 12.70
C ILE A 369 2.86 -5.40 13.65
N CYS A 370 2.56 -4.12 13.47
CA CYS A 370 3.08 -3.02 14.26
C CYS A 370 1.93 -2.28 14.96
N LYS A 371 2.19 -1.67 16.12
CA LYS A 371 1.33 -0.60 16.64
C LYS A 371 1.79 0.72 16.01
N MET A 372 0.88 1.58 15.59
CA MET A 372 1.19 2.99 15.37
C MET A 372 1.48 3.60 16.75
N ALA A 373 2.73 3.94 17.01
CA ALA A 373 3.18 4.33 18.35
C ALA A 373 2.35 5.50 18.89
N PRO A 374 1.69 5.37 20.07
CA PRO A 374 1.07 6.49 20.74
C PRO A 374 2.18 7.44 21.18
N GLU A 375 2.14 8.65 20.61
CA GLU A 375 3.15 9.70 20.68
C GLU A 375 4.56 9.23 20.27
N GLU A 376 5.03 9.69 19.10
CA GLU A 376 6.47 9.92 18.93
C GLU A 376 6.90 10.89 20.03
N HIS A 377 7.40 10.36 21.15
CA HIS A 377 7.97 11.12 22.25
C HIS A 377 9.26 11.77 21.76
N GLN A 378 9.09 12.87 21.05
CA GLN A 378 10.11 13.67 20.42
C GLN A 378 10.71 14.59 21.48
N VAL A 379 11.62 14.03 22.28
CA VAL A 379 12.29 14.74 23.36
C VAL A 379 13.23 15.79 22.75
N GLU A 380 13.02 17.06 23.07
CA GLU A 380 14.00 18.11 22.77
C GLU A 380 15.29 17.82 23.55
N LEU A 381 16.41 17.71 22.83
CA LEU A 381 17.74 17.61 23.41
C LEU A 381 18.34 19.01 23.61
N MET A 382 18.14 19.89 22.63
CA MET A 382 18.49 21.31 22.70
C MET A 382 17.77 22.12 21.62
N SER A 383 17.64 23.42 21.85
CA SER A 383 17.37 24.44 20.84
C SER A 383 18.55 25.42 20.75
N GLY A 384 18.74 26.03 19.58
CA GLY A 384 19.85 26.92 19.28
C GLY A 384 19.52 27.90 18.16
N HIS A 385 20.47 28.77 17.82
CA HIS A 385 20.32 29.81 16.79
C HIS A 385 21.56 29.87 15.90
N GLY A 386 21.35 29.78 14.58
CA GLY A 386 22.39 30.01 13.57
C GLY A 386 22.14 31.31 12.82
N SER A 387 23.23 32.01 12.47
CA SER A 387 23.20 33.31 11.80
C SER A 387 22.49 33.34 10.43
N ILE A 388 22.43 32.20 9.74
CA ILE A 388 21.88 32.02 8.39
C ILE A 388 20.59 31.20 8.44
N VAL A 389 20.55 30.15 9.26
CA VAL A 389 19.40 29.22 9.34
C VAL A 389 18.32 29.64 10.35
N GLY A 390 18.63 30.60 11.22
CA GLY A 390 17.75 31.06 12.29
C GLY A 390 17.70 30.09 13.47
N ASP A 391 16.58 30.09 14.19
CA ASP A 391 16.36 29.19 15.32
C ASP A 391 16.20 27.73 14.83
N PHE A 392 16.79 26.80 15.56
CA PHE A 392 16.76 25.36 15.26
C PHE A 392 16.59 24.52 16.54
N ILE A 393 16.13 23.29 16.36
CA ILE A 393 15.89 22.33 17.44
C ILE A 393 16.45 20.95 17.08
N ILE A 394 17.17 20.35 18.03
CA ILE A 394 17.60 18.96 17.99
C ILE A 394 16.68 18.14 18.89
N THR A 395 16.14 17.07 18.36
CA THR A 395 15.20 16.19 19.06
C THR A 395 15.61 14.73 18.94
N GLN A 396 15.09 13.88 19.81
CA GLN A 396 15.28 12.44 19.76
C GLN A 396 13.95 11.71 19.98
N CYS A 397 13.66 10.71 19.17
CA CYS A 397 12.50 9.82 19.31
C CYS A 397 12.91 8.36 19.08
N THR A 398 12.07 7.41 19.49
CA THR A 398 12.30 5.98 19.25
C THR A 398 11.12 5.39 18.49
N ILE A 399 11.38 4.81 17.32
CA ILE A 399 10.38 4.25 16.41
C ILE A 399 10.79 2.81 16.11
N ALA A 400 9.89 1.84 16.35
CA ALA A 400 10.14 0.41 16.11
C ALA A 400 11.50 -0.09 16.65
N ASN A 401 11.77 0.19 17.93
CA ASN A 401 13.01 -0.14 18.66
C ASN A 401 14.30 0.47 18.07
N THR A 402 14.19 1.48 17.20
CA THR A 402 15.33 2.25 16.67
C THR A 402 15.23 3.69 17.14
N THR A 403 16.28 4.21 17.77
CA THR A 403 16.33 5.61 18.23
C THR A 403 16.90 6.51 17.14
N TYR A 404 16.19 7.58 16.84
CA TYR A 404 16.53 8.57 15.82
C TYR A 404 16.79 9.93 16.48
N ARG A 405 17.86 10.61 16.08
CA ARG A 405 18.13 12.01 16.43
C ARG A 405 17.92 12.86 15.18
N ARG A 406 17.15 13.95 15.33
CA ARG A 406 16.64 14.77 14.22
C ARG A 406 16.89 16.25 14.45
N LEU A 407 17.33 16.94 13.40
CA LEU A 407 17.46 18.39 13.32
C LEU A 407 16.25 18.97 12.57
N PHE A 408 15.67 20.04 13.10
CA PHE A 408 14.66 20.86 12.43
C PHE A 408 15.05 22.34 12.55
N PHE A 409 14.64 23.17 11.60
CA PHE A 409 14.69 24.63 11.75
C PHE A 409 13.29 25.15 12.09
N ASN A 410 13.16 26.17 12.93
CA ASN A 410 11.86 26.74 13.31
C ASN A 410 11.16 27.44 12.14
N THR A 411 11.92 27.76 11.09
CA THR A 411 11.43 28.20 9.77
C THR A 411 10.81 27.07 8.93
N SER A 412 10.96 25.81 9.34
CA SER A 412 10.49 24.62 8.61
C SER A 412 10.20 23.44 9.58
N PRO A 413 9.38 23.63 10.62
CA PRO A 413 9.28 22.70 11.76
C PRO A 413 8.72 21.32 11.39
N ASN A 414 8.07 21.20 10.22
CA ASN A 414 7.53 19.95 9.69
C ASN A 414 8.53 19.18 8.79
N ILE A 415 9.78 19.65 8.65
CA ILE A 415 10.80 19.05 7.78
C ILE A 415 12.05 18.68 8.58
N ILE A 416 12.41 17.40 8.51
CA ILE A 416 13.64 16.87 9.08
C ILE A 416 14.81 17.32 8.20
N GLN A 417 15.62 18.25 8.70
CA GLN A 417 16.79 18.79 8.00
C GLN A 417 17.99 17.84 8.04
N SER A 418 18.05 16.99 9.06
CA SER A 418 19.00 15.87 9.15
C SER A 418 18.51 14.83 10.14
N GLU A 419 18.75 13.55 9.85
CA GLU A 419 18.45 12.42 10.73
C GLU A 419 19.68 11.50 10.87
N CYS A 420 19.85 10.92 12.06
CA CYS A 420 20.75 9.80 12.26
C CYS A 420 20.19 8.76 13.25
N ILE A 421 20.58 7.50 13.06
CA ILE A 421 20.34 6.42 14.03
C ILE A 421 21.34 6.56 15.16
N ILE A 422 20.80 6.56 16.37
CA ILE A 422 21.54 6.55 17.62
C ILE A 422 21.62 5.11 18.11
N GLU A 423 22.80 4.70 18.58
CA GLU A 423 23.01 3.45 19.30
C GLU A 423 23.43 3.76 20.74
N GLU A 424 23.01 2.90 21.66
CA GLU A 424 23.32 3.06 23.09
C GLU A 424 24.80 2.75 23.34
N GLY A 425 25.46 3.59 24.13
CA GLY A 425 26.86 3.40 24.51
C GLY A 425 27.00 2.27 25.53
N GLU A 426 27.96 1.36 25.31
CA GLU A 426 28.35 0.42 26.37
C GLU A 426 28.97 1.20 27.55
N ASN A 427 28.73 0.75 28.78
CA ASN A 427 29.41 1.24 29.99
C ASN A 427 29.31 2.76 30.27
N ASN A 428 28.12 3.35 30.10
CA ASN A 428 27.85 4.79 30.29
C ASN A 428 28.56 5.74 29.31
N GLU A 429 29.06 5.25 28.17
CA GLU A 429 29.42 6.14 27.06
C GLU A 429 28.17 6.85 26.51
N ALA A 430 28.34 8.06 25.95
CA ALA A 430 27.23 8.84 25.44
C ALA A 430 26.57 8.17 24.22
N ASN A 431 25.24 8.30 24.11
CA ASN A 431 24.47 7.75 22.99
C ASN A 431 24.84 8.44 21.66
N LEU A 432 25.66 7.75 20.87
CA LEU A 432 26.31 8.25 19.65
C LEU A 432 25.57 7.85 18.37
N MET A 433 25.80 8.62 17.32
CA MET A 433 25.38 8.32 15.96
C MET A 433 26.13 7.09 15.42
N ASN A 434 25.43 6.12 14.81
CA ASN A 434 26.11 4.99 14.15
C ASN A 434 26.79 5.47 12.85
N PRO A 435 28.13 5.49 12.77
CA PRO A 435 28.87 6.09 11.65
C PRO A 435 28.89 5.19 10.39
N LYS A 436 28.13 4.10 10.39
CA LYS A 436 28.02 3.09 9.33
C LYS A 436 26.56 2.87 8.91
N LYS A 437 25.63 3.71 9.34
CA LYS A 437 24.21 3.67 8.92
C LYS A 437 23.79 5.05 8.39
N LEU A 438 23.05 5.05 7.28
CA LEU A 438 22.33 6.21 6.76
C LEU A 438 20.83 5.93 6.89
N CYS A 439 20.07 6.98 7.18
CA CYS A 439 18.65 6.87 7.56
C CYS A 439 17.74 7.38 6.44
N ALA A 440 18.07 8.56 5.91
CA ALA A 440 17.40 9.12 4.76
C ALA A 440 17.65 8.29 3.49
N ASN A 441 16.58 8.01 2.76
CA ASN A 441 16.61 7.29 1.48
C ASN A 441 17.33 8.12 0.40
N TYR A 442 17.27 9.46 0.46
CA TYR A 442 18.02 10.31 -0.46
C TYR A 442 19.53 10.12 -0.31
N GLN A 443 20.03 10.00 0.94
CA GLN A 443 21.45 9.73 1.21
C GLN A 443 21.85 8.32 0.76
N LEU A 444 20.98 7.31 0.96
CA LEU A 444 21.19 5.96 0.42
C LEU A 444 21.24 5.95 -1.12
N ALA A 445 20.42 6.76 -1.80
CA ALA A 445 20.45 6.92 -3.25
C ALA A 445 21.70 7.69 -3.73
N MET A 446 22.16 8.71 -3.01
CA MET A 446 23.43 9.40 -3.28
C MET A 446 24.62 8.44 -3.18
N ILE A 447 24.64 7.55 -2.19
CA ILE A 447 25.64 6.49 -2.07
C ILE A 447 25.49 5.43 -3.17
N ALA A 448 24.26 5.04 -3.54
CA ALA A 448 24.00 4.13 -4.65
C ALA A 448 24.51 4.65 -6.01
N ALA A 449 24.65 5.97 -6.16
CA ALA A 449 25.29 6.58 -7.33
C ALA A 449 26.76 6.14 -7.52
N PHE A 450 27.45 5.61 -6.49
CA PHE A 450 28.76 4.97 -6.65
C PHE A 450 28.73 3.71 -7.53
N GLU A 451 27.57 3.05 -7.75
CA GLU A 451 27.46 2.03 -8.80
C GLU A 451 27.69 2.60 -10.21
N LEU A 452 27.47 3.90 -10.42
CA LEU A 452 27.68 4.57 -11.70
C LEU A 452 29.12 5.11 -11.84
N ALA A 453 29.98 4.98 -10.82
CA ALA A 453 31.37 5.43 -10.88
C ALA A 453 32.11 4.81 -12.09
N PRO A 454 32.77 5.60 -12.97
CA PRO A 454 33.45 5.06 -14.16
C PRO A 454 34.59 4.07 -13.86
N GLY A 455 35.14 4.08 -12.63
CA GLY A 455 36.11 3.08 -12.17
C GLY A 455 35.49 1.74 -11.72
N GLY A 456 34.17 1.68 -11.52
CA GLY A 456 33.42 0.58 -10.93
C GLY A 456 33.45 0.58 -9.39
N PHE A 457 32.30 0.36 -8.75
CA PHE A 457 32.13 0.42 -7.28
C PHE A 457 33.17 -0.39 -6.48
N LEU A 458 33.36 -1.69 -6.78
CA LEU A 458 34.29 -2.56 -6.06
C LEU A 458 35.79 -2.20 -6.25
N ASN A 459 36.08 -1.25 -7.12
CA ASN A 459 37.40 -0.68 -7.36
C ASN A 459 37.57 0.66 -6.62
N LEU A 460 36.50 1.45 -6.53
CA LEU A 460 36.44 2.66 -5.69
C LEU A 460 36.77 2.35 -4.22
N LEU A 461 36.22 1.25 -3.68
CA LEU A 461 36.50 0.76 -2.32
C LEU A 461 37.98 0.42 -2.04
N LYS A 462 38.85 0.44 -3.05
CA LYS A 462 40.28 0.09 -2.96
C LYS A 462 41.21 1.25 -3.36
N GLN A 463 40.65 2.42 -3.60
CA GLN A 463 41.37 3.63 -3.97
C GLN A 463 41.25 4.67 -2.86
N SER A 464 42.03 5.75 -2.96
CA SER A 464 41.90 6.93 -2.12
C SER A 464 41.22 8.06 -2.91
N PRO A 465 39.89 8.00 -3.14
CA PRO A 465 39.19 9.09 -3.82
C PRO A 465 39.22 10.35 -2.95
N ARG A 466 39.40 11.51 -3.58
CA ARG A 466 39.07 12.79 -2.97
C ARG A 466 37.59 13.06 -3.19
N ILE A 467 36.87 13.35 -2.12
CA ILE A 467 35.43 13.57 -2.11
C ILE A 467 35.17 14.95 -1.49
N ALA A 468 34.50 15.83 -2.22
CA ALA A 468 33.92 17.04 -1.65
C ALA A 468 32.46 16.77 -1.27
N VAL A 469 32.01 17.31 -0.14
CA VAL A 469 30.60 17.35 0.27
C VAL A 469 30.24 18.79 0.59
N LEU A 470 29.35 19.38 -0.21
CA LEU A 470 28.90 20.76 -0.09
C LEU A 470 27.52 20.75 0.58
N GLY A 471 27.41 21.41 1.73
CA GLY A 471 26.34 21.18 2.71
C GLY A 471 26.72 20.01 3.63
N VAL A 472 26.61 20.19 4.94
CA VAL A 472 26.91 19.15 5.94
C VAL A 472 25.67 18.83 6.77
N GLY A 473 24.94 19.84 7.23
CA GLY A 473 23.80 19.65 8.14
C GLY A 473 24.25 18.90 9.40
N GLY A 474 23.55 17.83 9.78
CA GLY A 474 23.97 16.92 10.85
C GLY A 474 25.20 16.05 10.51
N GLY A 475 25.72 16.09 9.28
CA GLY A 475 26.96 15.42 8.90
C GLY A 475 26.85 13.92 8.62
N SER A 476 25.68 13.30 8.71
CA SER A 476 25.48 11.84 8.53
C SER A 476 26.18 11.28 7.28
N LEU A 477 26.06 11.95 6.13
CA LEU A 477 26.71 11.58 4.88
C LEU A 477 28.25 11.67 4.96
N VAL A 478 28.79 12.72 5.58
CA VAL A 478 30.23 12.95 5.75
C VAL A 478 30.84 11.90 6.69
N THR A 479 30.18 11.65 7.83
CA THR A 479 30.59 10.64 8.82
C THR A 479 30.60 9.23 8.22
N PHE A 480 29.56 8.88 7.45
CA PHE A 480 29.50 7.61 6.73
C PHE A 480 30.62 7.48 5.69
N LEU A 481 30.84 8.52 4.86
CA LEU A 481 31.91 8.50 3.86
C LEU A 481 33.30 8.33 4.49
N HIS A 482 33.61 9.07 5.56
CA HIS A 482 34.90 8.96 6.28
C HIS A 482 35.10 7.62 6.98
N SER A 483 34.04 7.07 7.58
CA SER A 483 34.12 5.85 8.41
C SER A 483 34.05 4.57 7.60
N VAL A 484 33.37 4.59 6.44
CA VAL A 484 33.16 3.42 5.59
C VAL A 484 34.14 3.38 4.42
N LEU A 485 34.46 4.51 3.79
CA LEU A 485 35.53 4.60 2.78
C LEU A 485 36.84 4.96 3.49
N THR A 486 37.39 4.00 4.25
CA THR A 486 38.59 4.18 5.10
C THR A 486 39.82 4.75 4.38
N HIS A 487 39.91 4.60 3.06
CA HIS A 487 41.00 5.14 2.23
C HIS A 487 40.70 6.50 1.59
N ALA A 488 39.46 6.97 1.59
CA ALA A 488 39.06 8.24 0.99
C ALA A 488 39.61 9.45 1.76
N LYS A 489 39.68 10.59 1.07
CA LYS A 489 39.85 11.91 1.68
C LYS A 489 38.59 12.73 1.45
N VAL A 490 37.92 13.14 2.51
CA VAL A 490 36.66 13.87 2.50
C VAL A 490 36.93 15.31 2.90
N THR A 491 36.54 16.27 2.05
CA THR A 491 36.47 17.68 2.40
C THR A 491 35.01 18.06 2.50
N CYS A 492 34.55 18.54 3.65
CA CYS A 492 33.16 18.94 3.86
C CYS A 492 33.06 20.45 4.09
N VAL A 493 32.10 21.10 3.44
CA VAL A 493 31.91 22.56 3.45
C VAL A 493 30.52 22.89 3.99
N GLU A 494 30.49 23.59 5.12
CA GLU A 494 29.27 24.04 5.81
C GLU A 494 29.28 25.56 5.90
N ILE A 495 28.13 26.21 5.67
CA ILE A 495 28.02 27.67 5.64
C ILE A 495 27.75 28.24 7.04
N GLU A 496 27.06 27.50 7.91
CA GLU A 496 26.66 27.96 9.23
C GLU A 496 27.55 27.36 10.34
N PRO A 497 28.36 28.19 11.07
CA PRO A 497 29.19 27.72 12.18
C PRO A 497 28.40 26.96 13.25
N ALA A 498 27.19 27.41 13.59
CA ALA A 498 26.36 26.74 14.60
C ALA A 498 25.94 25.32 14.17
N LEU A 499 25.71 25.08 12.88
CA LEU A 499 25.38 23.74 12.36
C LEU A 499 26.59 22.81 12.40
N TYR A 500 27.77 23.32 12.06
CA TYR A 500 29.01 22.56 12.17
C TYR A 500 29.33 22.13 13.62
N ASP A 501 29.13 23.01 14.59
CA ASP A 501 29.36 22.72 16.01
C ASP A 501 28.36 21.67 16.56
N ILE A 502 27.08 21.69 16.14
CA ILE A 502 26.13 20.62 16.51
C ILE A 502 26.37 19.33 15.73
N ALA A 503 26.83 19.39 14.48
CA ALA A 503 27.18 18.20 13.70
C ALA A 503 28.22 17.36 14.46
N ARG A 504 29.23 18.03 15.05
CA ARG A 504 30.21 17.38 15.92
C ARG A 504 29.64 16.95 17.26
N SER A 505 29.06 17.88 18.02
CA SER A 505 28.68 17.64 19.42
C SER A 505 27.45 16.75 19.61
N HIS A 506 26.52 16.74 18.67
CA HIS A 506 25.23 16.04 18.79
C HIS A 506 25.01 14.96 17.72
N PHE A 507 25.60 15.09 16.52
CA PHE A 507 25.43 14.10 15.43
C PHE A 507 26.68 13.26 15.13
N GLY A 508 27.78 13.44 15.86
CA GLY A 508 28.96 12.58 15.78
C GLY A 508 29.84 12.79 14.53
N LEU A 509 29.80 13.96 13.90
CA LEU A 509 30.76 14.34 12.85
C LEU A 509 32.19 14.24 13.41
N PRO A 510 33.12 13.48 12.78
CA PRO A 510 34.45 13.29 13.33
C PRO A 510 35.27 14.58 13.46
N VAL A 511 36.29 14.51 14.31
CA VAL A 511 37.39 15.49 14.35
C VAL A 511 38.24 15.32 13.09
N ASP A 512 38.72 16.43 12.51
CA ASP A 512 39.61 16.43 11.34
C ASP A 512 40.85 15.53 11.57
N ASP A 513 41.18 14.73 10.56
CA ASP A 513 42.36 13.85 10.51
C ASP A 513 43.06 13.98 9.14
N ASP A 514 44.03 13.14 8.83
CA ASP A 514 44.71 13.13 7.51
C ASP A 514 43.75 12.84 6.32
N ARG A 515 42.46 12.54 6.59
CA ARG A 515 41.43 12.18 5.62
C ARG A 515 40.22 13.11 5.64
N LEU A 516 39.74 13.56 6.80
CA LEU A 516 38.64 14.53 6.94
C LEU A 516 39.21 15.94 7.10
N LYS A 517 38.79 16.84 6.21
CA LYS A 517 38.98 18.29 6.36
C LYS A 517 37.62 18.99 6.38
N SER A 518 37.30 19.65 7.49
CA SER A 518 36.14 20.53 7.58
C SER A 518 36.49 21.97 7.19
N VAL A 519 35.56 22.66 6.52
CA VAL A 519 35.70 24.06 6.14
C VAL A 519 34.39 24.79 6.40
N VAL A 520 34.40 25.78 7.28
CA VAL A 520 33.21 26.60 7.58
C VAL A 520 33.26 27.85 6.71
N MET A 521 32.53 27.85 5.59
CA MET A 521 32.41 28.95 4.62
C MET A 521 31.29 28.67 3.61
N ASP A 522 30.89 29.69 2.83
CA ASP A 522 29.99 29.48 1.70
C ASP A 522 30.61 28.55 0.64
N ALA A 523 29.87 27.51 0.27
CA ALA A 523 30.23 26.58 -0.79
C ALA A 523 30.35 27.27 -2.17
N MET A 524 29.67 28.40 -2.40
CA MET A 524 29.86 29.25 -3.59
C MET A 524 31.22 29.92 -3.61
N ASP A 525 31.72 30.45 -2.49
CA ASP A 525 33.08 31.01 -2.43
C ASP A 525 34.12 29.89 -2.56
N TRP A 526 33.89 28.76 -1.88
CA TRP A 526 34.79 27.60 -1.93
C TRP A 526 34.93 27.03 -3.35
N ILE A 527 33.84 26.87 -4.10
CA ILE A 527 33.90 26.35 -5.49
C ILE A 527 34.39 27.40 -6.50
N ASN A 528 34.53 28.67 -6.09
CA ASN A 528 35.15 29.71 -6.91
C ASN A 528 36.67 29.84 -6.67
N ASP A 529 37.18 29.51 -5.49
CA ASP A 529 38.61 29.49 -5.19
C ASP A 529 39.35 28.39 -6.02
N PRO A 530 40.28 28.75 -6.93
CA PRO A 530 41.05 27.76 -7.68
C PRO A 530 41.94 26.86 -6.80
N ASN A 531 42.19 27.22 -5.53
CA ASN A 531 43.00 26.44 -4.60
C ASN A 531 42.22 25.31 -3.88
N SER A 532 40.89 25.24 -4.02
CA SER A 532 40.06 24.22 -3.38
C SER A 532 40.37 22.78 -3.80
N GLY A 533 41.07 22.60 -4.92
CA GLY A 533 41.65 21.33 -5.35
C GLY A 533 40.84 20.59 -6.41
N GLU A 534 41.22 19.33 -6.65
CA GLU A 534 40.58 18.44 -7.63
C GLU A 534 40.02 17.21 -6.90
N PHE A 535 38.86 16.72 -7.32
CA PHE A 535 38.07 15.68 -6.66
C PHE A 535 37.61 14.59 -7.62
N GLU A 536 37.47 13.36 -7.11
CA GLU A 536 36.86 12.24 -7.81
C GLU A 536 35.32 12.27 -7.68
N PHE A 537 34.80 12.85 -6.59
CA PHE A 537 33.37 13.04 -6.36
C PHE A 537 33.12 14.42 -5.74
N ILE A 538 32.11 15.12 -6.23
CA ILE A 538 31.51 16.28 -5.55
C ILE A 538 30.07 15.91 -5.25
N PHE A 539 29.72 15.84 -3.98
CA PHE A 539 28.35 15.78 -3.49
C PHE A 539 27.85 17.21 -3.23
N LEU A 540 26.66 17.53 -3.72
CA LEU A 540 25.94 18.76 -3.45
C LEU A 540 24.65 18.40 -2.71
N ASP A 541 24.60 18.71 -1.42
CA ASP A 541 23.52 18.37 -0.49
C ASP A 541 23.10 19.64 0.29
N ILE A 542 22.80 20.70 -0.47
CA ILE A 542 22.43 22.01 0.05
C ILE A 542 20.92 22.22 -0.16
N SER A 543 20.18 22.47 0.92
CA SER A 543 18.82 23.01 0.86
C SER A 543 18.85 24.54 0.76
N GLY A 544 17.99 25.13 -0.07
CA GLY A 544 17.70 26.56 0.02
C GLY A 544 16.70 26.88 1.14
N PRO A 545 16.58 28.15 1.54
CA PRO A 545 15.53 28.59 2.46
C PRO A 545 14.14 28.32 1.86
N GLN A 546 13.13 28.19 2.72
CA GLN A 546 11.73 28.08 2.31
C GLN A 546 11.32 29.31 1.47
N GLN A 547 10.56 29.08 0.41
CA GLN A 547 10.01 30.14 -0.45
C GLN A 547 8.50 29.97 -0.59
N ILE A 548 7.80 31.07 -0.89
CA ILE A 548 6.38 31.02 -1.28
C ILE A 548 6.31 31.14 -2.81
N VAL A 549 5.75 30.12 -3.46
CA VAL A 549 5.52 30.06 -4.91
C VAL A 549 4.05 29.74 -5.15
N ASP A 550 3.39 30.53 -5.99
CA ASP A 550 1.95 30.42 -6.30
C ASP A 550 1.04 30.35 -5.05
N GLY A 551 1.44 31.05 -3.98
CA GLY A 551 0.71 31.08 -2.70
C GLY A 551 0.90 29.85 -1.82
N LYS A 552 1.83 28.96 -2.16
CA LYS A 552 2.19 27.76 -1.37
C LYS A 552 3.63 27.80 -0.91
N GLU A 553 3.90 27.22 0.26
CA GLU A 553 5.26 26.93 0.71
C GLU A 553 5.93 25.90 -0.20
N ALA A 554 7.15 26.19 -0.65
CA ALA A 554 7.94 25.35 -1.52
C ALA A 554 9.43 25.40 -1.12
N PHE A 555 10.08 24.23 -1.14
CA PHE A 555 11.51 24.11 -0.93
C PHE A 555 12.22 23.86 -2.26
N TYR A 556 13.39 24.47 -2.41
CA TYR A 556 14.27 24.31 -3.57
C TYR A 556 15.68 24.01 -3.08
N GLY A 557 16.11 22.76 -3.26
CA GLY A 557 17.49 22.34 -3.10
C GLY A 557 18.05 21.92 -4.46
N PRO A 558 19.27 22.32 -4.85
CA PRO A 558 20.04 23.43 -4.29
C PRO A 558 19.45 24.80 -4.70
N PRO A 559 19.85 25.91 -4.06
CA PRO A 559 19.56 27.25 -4.57
C PRO A 559 19.98 27.42 -6.05
N GLN A 560 19.24 28.24 -6.80
CA GLN A 560 19.43 28.37 -8.26
C GLN A 560 20.86 28.76 -8.65
N GLU A 561 21.57 29.47 -7.76
CA GLU A 561 22.97 29.85 -7.82
C GLU A 561 23.87 28.66 -8.19
N PHE A 562 23.72 27.54 -7.50
CA PHE A 562 24.56 26.35 -7.64
C PHE A 562 24.36 25.60 -8.97
N VAL A 563 23.28 25.89 -9.70
CA VAL A 563 22.97 25.26 -11.00
C VAL A 563 23.11 26.22 -12.19
N LYS A 564 23.67 27.42 -11.98
CA LYS A 564 24.02 28.36 -13.06
C LYS A 564 25.24 27.89 -13.83
N ASN A 565 25.27 28.22 -15.13
CA ASN A 565 26.24 27.71 -16.10
C ASN A 565 27.71 27.97 -15.72
N ASN A 566 28.00 29.09 -15.03
CA ASN A 566 29.34 29.39 -14.51
C ASN A 566 29.74 28.45 -13.37
N VAL A 567 28.81 28.01 -12.52
CA VAL A 567 29.07 27.10 -11.40
C VAL A 567 29.17 25.65 -11.89
N LEU A 568 28.36 25.25 -12.88
CA LEU A 568 28.49 23.94 -13.52
C LEU A 568 29.85 23.76 -14.21
N GLU A 569 30.39 24.81 -14.82
CA GLU A 569 31.76 24.81 -15.36
C GLU A 569 32.82 24.78 -14.23
N LYS A 570 32.56 25.39 -13.06
CA LYS A 570 33.43 25.29 -11.88
C LYS A 570 33.48 23.88 -11.30
N TYR A 571 32.35 23.20 -11.08
CA TYR A 571 32.37 21.78 -10.68
C TYR A 571 33.20 20.94 -11.66
N LYS A 572 33.06 21.19 -12.95
CA LYS A 572 33.81 20.52 -14.03
C LYS A 572 35.31 20.88 -14.07
N GLN A 573 35.73 22.01 -13.51
CA GLN A 573 37.14 22.37 -13.29
C GLN A 573 37.73 21.71 -12.03
N HIS A 574 36.91 21.52 -11.00
CA HIS A 574 37.29 20.87 -9.74
C HIS A 574 37.09 19.33 -9.76
N LEU A 575 36.53 18.75 -10.81
CA LEU A 575 36.41 17.29 -10.99
C LEU A 575 37.56 16.74 -11.85
N SER A 576 38.13 15.61 -11.43
CA SER A 576 39.14 14.89 -12.20
C SER A 576 38.57 14.25 -13.46
N SER A 577 39.43 13.74 -14.35
CA SER A 577 39.01 13.20 -15.66
C SER A 577 38.02 12.02 -15.62
N ARG A 578 37.84 11.39 -14.45
CA ARG A 578 36.86 10.32 -14.19
C ARG A 578 35.85 10.72 -13.11
N GLY A 579 35.81 12.00 -12.75
CA GLY A 579 35.04 12.54 -11.64
C GLY A 579 33.53 12.51 -11.88
N CYS A 580 32.79 12.54 -10.78
CA CYS A 580 31.32 12.54 -10.78
C CYS A 580 30.77 13.68 -9.91
N LEU A 581 29.79 14.41 -10.44
CA LEU A 581 28.92 15.30 -9.68
C LEU A 581 27.69 14.50 -9.24
N ILE A 582 27.35 14.54 -7.95
CA ILE A 582 26.17 13.92 -7.36
C ILE A 582 25.40 15.01 -6.62
N MET A 583 24.16 15.27 -7.01
CA MET A 583 23.34 16.35 -6.45
C MET A 583 22.07 15.78 -5.84
N ASN A 584 21.74 16.22 -4.63
CA ASN A 584 20.37 16.14 -4.12
C ASN A 584 19.57 17.32 -4.70
N ILE A 585 18.40 17.05 -5.28
CA ILE A 585 17.51 18.08 -5.83
C ILE A 585 16.15 17.95 -5.14
N ILE A 586 15.83 18.91 -4.26
CA ILE A 586 14.56 18.99 -3.55
C ILE A 586 13.65 19.90 -4.36
N SER A 587 12.55 19.39 -4.91
CA SER A 587 11.47 20.23 -5.43
C SER A 587 10.16 19.48 -5.64
N SER A 588 9.04 20.19 -5.46
CA SER A 588 7.71 19.77 -5.90
C SER A 588 7.44 20.09 -7.38
N SER A 589 8.29 20.88 -8.05
CA SER A 589 8.13 21.28 -9.45
C SER A 589 8.88 20.33 -10.39
N HIS A 590 8.14 19.59 -11.21
CA HIS A 590 8.71 18.73 -12.25
C HIS A 590 9.51 19.51 -13.29
N ASP A 591 9.06 20.73 -13.64
CA ASP A 591 9.76 21.61 -14.58
C ASP A 591 11.08 22.10 -13.99
N TYR A 592 11.13 22.41 -12.69
CA TYR A 592 12.37 22.81 -12.01
C TYR A 592 13.43 21.70 -12.08
N CYS A 593 13.06 20.47 -11.70
CA CYS A 593 13.94 19.31 -11.80
C CYS A 593 14.40 19.07 -13.25
N THR A 594 13.46 19.09 -14.21
CA THR A 594 13.74 18.88 -15.64
C THR A 594 14.70 19.93 -16.19
N ASN A 595 14.56 21.20 -15.80
CA ASN A 595 15.46 22.28 -16.21
C ASN A 595 16.89 22.09 -15.65
N ILE A 596 17.05 21.62 -14.41
CA ILE A 596 18.38 21.28 -13.86
C ILE A 596 19.00 20.11 -14.64
N VAL A 597 18.25 19.01 -14.84
CA VAL A 597 18.74 17.85 -15.59
C VAL A 597 19.15 18.24 -17.02
N ALA A 598 18.36 19.07 -17.69
CA ALA A 598 18.66 19.59 -19.02
C ALA A 598 19.94 20.45 -19.02
N ASN A 599 20.11 21.37 -18.06
CA ASN A 599 21.29 22.24 -17.99
C ASN A 599 22.56 21.43 -17.70
N VAL A 600 22.54 20.55 -16.70
CA VAL A 600 23.66 19.65 -16.35
C VAL A 600 24.02 18.75 -17.54
N SER A 601 23.02 18.31 -18.33
CA SER A 601 23.22 17.55 -19.57
C SER A 601 23.93 18.33 -20.69
N THR A 602 24.12 19.66 -20.57
CA THR A 602 24.98 20.43 -21.50
C THR A 602 26.47 20.32 -21.13
N PHE A 603 26.80 20.24 -19.83
CA PHE A 603 28.17 20.16 -19.31
C PHE A 603 28.71 18.73 -19.19
N PHE A 604 27.84 17.75 -18.96
CA PHE A 604 28.19 16.35 -18.73
C PHE A 604 27.65 15.43 -19.84
N LYS A 605 28.45 14.41 -20.20
CA LYS A 605 28.15 13.46 -21.29
C LYS A 605 27.22 12.32 -20.87
N TYR A 606 27.23 11.95 -19.59
CA TYR A 606 26.40 10.89 -19.02
C TYR A 606 25.70 11.44 -17.77
N VAL A 607 24.37 11.52 -17.83
CA VAL A 607 23.52 11.99 -16.73
C VAL A 607 22.48 10.92 -16.42
N TYR A 608 22.24 10.69 -15.13
CA TYR A 608 21.26 9.73 -14.60
C TYR A 608 20.51 10.36 -13.43
N GLU A 609 19.21 10.11 -13.36
CA GLU A 609 18.28 10.66 -12.36
C GLU A 609 17.62 9.53 -11.58
N ALA A 610 17.47 9.69 -10.27
CA ALA A 610 16.74 8.77 -9.39
C ALA A 610 15.76 9.57 -8.53
N ALA A 611 14.46 9.32 -8.71
CA ALA A 611 13.42 9.90 -7.86
C ALA A 611 13.29 9.10 -6.55
N VAL A 612 13.32 9.79 -5.42
CA VAL A 612 13.25 9.24 -4.06
C VAL A 612 12.13 9.97 -3.31
N PHE A 613 11.21 9.22 -2.73
CA PHE A 613 10.05 9.76 -2.02
C PHE A 613 10.27 9.68 -0.51
N GLU A 614 10.20 10.84 0.16
CA GLU A 614 10.27 10.96 1.62
C GLU A 614 9.09 11.79 2.11
N GLY A 615 8.08 11.10 2.64
CA GLY A 615 6.78 11.71 2.94
C GLY A 615 6.02 12.20 1.70
N ALA A 616 5.06 13.10 1.89
CA ALA A 616 4.22 13.64 0.81
C ALA A 616 4.69 15.01 0.28
N ASN A 617 5.47 15.76 1.08
CA ASN A 617 5.71 17.18 0.81
C ASN A 617 7.06 17.49 0.14
N CYS A 618 7.96 16.51 0.00
CA CYS A 618 9.23 16.66 -0.73
C CYS A 618 9.56 15.40 -1.55
N ALA A 619 9.83 15.59 -2.83
CA ALA A 619 10.47 14.59 -3.68
C ALA A 619 11.95 14.94 -3.81
N ASN A 620 12.82 14.03 -3.37
CA ASN A 620 14.27 14.14 -3.52
C ASN A 620 14.66 13.50 -4.85
N PHE A 621 15.27 14.25 -5.76
CA PHE A 621 15.77 13.74 -7.03
C PHE A 621 17.30 13.71 -7.01
N ILE A 622 17.87 12.50 -6.93
CA ILE A 622 19.33 12.34 -6.96
C ILE A 622 19.81 12.36 -8.41
N LEU A 623 20.60 13.36 -8.77
CA LEU A 623 21.21 13.53 -10.08
C LEU A 623 22.68 13.11 -10.04
N PHE A 624 23.04 12.09 -10.82
CA PHE A 624 24.43 11.70 -11.08
C PHE A 624 24.86 12.22 -12.46
N ALA A 625 26.02 12.87 -12.54
CA ALA A 625 26.59 13.37 -13.79
C ALA A 625 28.10 13.10 -13.89
N SER A 626 28.55 12.58 -15.04
CA SER A 626 29.98 12.39 -15.35
C SER A 626 30.26 12.55 -16.84
N ASN A 627 31.54 12.81 -17.17
CA ASN A 627 32.03 12.88 -18.55
C ASN A 627 32.67 11.57 -19.04
N GLU A 628 33.10 10.69 -18.14
CA GLU A 628 33.56 9.34 -18.48
C GLU A 628 32.42 8.32 -18.33
N LYS A 629 32.48 7.20 -19.06
CA LYS A 629 31.38 6.23 -19.13
C LYS A 629 31.16 5.47 -17.80
N PRO A 630 29.95 5.52 -17.21
CA PRO A 630 29.59 4.72 -16.02
C PRO A 630 29.74 3.20 -16.19
N VAL A 631 30.15 2.53 -15.12
CA VAL A 631 30.36 1.08 -15.06
C VAL A 631 29.48 0.48 -13.94
N ARG A 632 28.19 0.30 -14.25
CA ARG A 632 27.20 -0.32 -13.34
C ARG A 632 27.71 -1.63 -12.75
N LEU A 633 27.47 -1.83 -11.46
CA LEU A 633 27.73 -3.10 -10.79
C LEU A 633 26.92 -4.20 -11.49
N ASN A 634 27.58 -5.32 -11.80
CA ASN A 634 26.91 -6.49 -12.36
C ASN A 634 26.32 -7.34 -11.22
N ASP A 635 25.13 -7.89 -11.42
CA ASP A 635 24.40 -8.65 -10.38
C ASP A 635 25.20 -9.85 -9.85
N ARG A 636 26.07 -10.45 -10.69
CA ARG A 636 27.01 -11.52 -10.29
C ARG A 636 28.08 -11.10 -9.28
N PHE A 637 28.19 -9.80 -8.98
CA PHE A 637 29.10 -9.23 -8.00
C PHE A 637 28.39 -8.50 -6.85
N VAL A 638 27.06 -8.53 -6.78
CA VAL A 638 26.30 -7.97 -5.64
C VAL A 638 26.64 -8.70 -4.33
N SER A 639 26.92 -10.01 -4.39
CA SER A 639 27.45 -10.79 -3.25
C SER A 639 28.88 -10.41 -2.82
N LYS A 640 29.52 -9.43 -3.45
CA LYS A 640 30.82 -8.86 -3.06
C LYS A 640 30.70 -7.43 -2.54
N VAL A 641 29.49 -6.88 -2.44
CA VAL A 641 29.20 -5.60 -1.81
C VAL A 641 29.29 -5.79 -0.29
N PRO A 642 30.09 -5.01 0.44
CA PRO A 642 30.14 -5.09 1.91
C PRO A 642 28.78 -4.82 2.54
N GLU A 643 28.47 -5.48 3.66
CA GLU A 643 27.16 -5.40 4.35
C GLU A 643 26.67 -3.95 4.54
N VAL A 644 27.56 -3.06 4.97
CA VAL A 644 27.35 -1.61 5.17
C VAL A 644 26.84 -0.85 3.93
N PHE A 645 27.07 -1.37 2.73
CA PHE A 645 26.56 -0.79 1.48
C PHE A 645 25.30 -1.49 0.94
N LYS A 646 24.84 -2.60 1.53
CA LYS A 646 23.67 -3.32 1.01
C LYS A 646 22.38 -2.47 0.93
N PRO A 647 22.06 -1.56 1.86
CA PRO A 647 20.86 -0.71 1.75
C PRO A 647 20.86 0.22 0.51
N MET A 648 22.02 0.50 -0.09
CA MET A 648 22.10 1.26 -1.35
C MET A 648 21.57 0.43 -2.55
N LEU A 649 21.54 -0.90 -2.45
CA LEU A 649 21.18 -1.79 -3.56
C LEU A 649 19.70 -1.71 -3.92
N ASP A 650 18.83 -1.40 -2.95
CA ASP A 650 17.41 -1.16 -3.20
C ASP A 650 17.18 0.09 -4.07
N HIS A 651 18.14 1.02 -4.05
CA HIS A 651 18.09 2.31 -4.73
C HIS A 651 18.74 2.28 -6.14
N ARG A 652 19.58 1.29 -6.46
CA ARG A 652 20.33 1.22 -7.75
C ARG A 652 19.44 1.12 -9.00
N SER A 653 18.21 0.63 -8.82
CA SER A 653 17.18 0.49 -9.87
C SER A 653 16.49 1.80 -10.21
N LEU A 654 16.49 2.78 -9.29
CA LEU A 654 15.85 4.09 -9.46
C LEU A 654 16.55 4.95 -10.52
N PHE A 655 17.86 4.79 -10.69
CA PHE A 655 18.67 5.56 -11.64
C PHE A 655 18.28 5.27 -13.10
N LYS A 656 17.41 6.11 -13.66
CA LYS A 656 17.07 6.18 -15.08
C LYS A 656 18.13 7.02 -15.80
N ARG A 657 18.41 6.74 -17.08
CA ARG A 657 19.42 7.48 -17.86
C ARG A 657 18.74 8.61 -18.61
N HIS A 658 19.27 9.83 -18.49
CA HIS A 658 18.85 10.92 -19.36
C HIS A 658 19.58 10.79 -20.71
N ASP A 659 18.84 10.41 -21.77
CA ASP A 659 19.40 10.28 -23.11
C ASP A 659 19.44 11.64 -23.81
N ARG A 660 20.66 12.15 -23.96
CA ARG A 660 20.96 13.51 -24.44
C ARG A 660 20.30 13.79 -25.79
N ILE A 661 19.33 14.72 -25.80
CA ILE A 661 18.79 15.31 -27.04
C ILE A 661 19.88 16.19 -27.67
N LEU A 662 20.78 15.54 -28.41
CA LEU A 662 21.68 16.22 -29.32
C LEU A 662 20.80 16.87 -30.41
N PRO A 663 20.90 18.19 -30.66
CA PRO A 663 20.21 18.80 -31.79
C PRO A 663 20.65 18.08 -33.06
N GLU A 664 19.69 17.70 -33.91
CA GLU A 664 19.97 16.85 -35.07
C GLU A 664 21.07 17.47 -35.94
N ARG A 665 22.21 16.78 -36.06
CA ARG A 665 23.18 17.11 -37.10
C ARG A 665 22.44 17.09 -38.44
N PRO A 666 22.45 18.17 -39.24
CA PRO A 666 21.71 18.24 -40.48
C PRO A 666 21.94 17.00 -41.33
N LYS A 667 20.85 16.31 -41.69
CA LYS A 667 20.88 15.02 -42.40
C LYS A 667 21.38 15.21 -43.83
N LEU A 668 22.70 15.34 -43.97
CA LEU A 668 23.43 15.36 -45.25
C LEU A 668 22.93 14.20 -46.10
N GLN A 669 22.22 14.52 -47.17
CA GLN A 669 21.53 13.55 -48.00
C GLN A 669 22.57 12.62 -48.66
N LYS A 670 22.78 11.44 -48.08
CA LYS A 670 23.57 10.36 -48.69
C LYS A 670 22.83 9.82 -49.90
N LYS A 671 22.93 10.52 -51.04
CA LYS A 671 22.53 10.04 -52.36
C LYS A 671 23.14 8.65 -52.57
N LYS A 672 22.29 7.62 -52.62
CA LYS A 672 22.70 6.22 -52.80
C LYS A 672 23.30 6.02 -54.20
N LYS A 673 24.60 6.29 -54.38
CA LYS A 673 25.35 5.76 -55.52
C LYS A 673 25.39 4.23 -55.38
N LYS A 674 24.87 3.52 -56.38
CA LYS A 674 25.04 2.06 -56.50
C LYS A 674 26.54 1.74 -56.64
N PRO A 675 27.03 0.61 -56.11
CA PRO A 675 28.42 0.21 -56.29
C PRO A 675 28.64 -0.20 -57.75
N ASN A 676 29.39 0.62 -58.49
CA ASN A 676 29.89 0.22 -59.80
C ASN A 676 31.25 -0.45 -59.58
N ARG A 677 31.40 -1.72 -59.99
CA ARG A 677 32.70 -2.40 -59.98
C ARG A 677 33.57 -1.81 -61.07
N ASN A 678 34.73 -1.23 -60.73
CA ASN A 678 36.05 -1.50 -61.34
C ASN A 678 37.13 -0.48 -60.93
N LEU A 679 38.39 -0.94 -60.98
CA LEU A 679 39.65 -0.19 -61.16
C LEU A 679 40.20 0.73 -60.03
N THR A 680 41.25 0.21 -59.36
CA THR A 680 42.57 0.82 -59.06
C THR A 680 42.74 2.18 -58.36
N PHE A 681 43.53 2.19 -57.27
CA PHE A 681 44.32 3.33 -56.77
C PHE A 681 45.48 3.70 -57.74
N PRO A 682 45.99 4.95 -57.79
CA PRO A 682 46.78 5.65 -56.74
C PRO A 682 46.05 6.89 -56.17
N ALA A 683 46.27 7.43 -54.96
CA ALA A 683 47.47 7.95 -54.26
C ALA A 683 47.73 9.48 -54.47
N ASP A 684 48.19 10.13 -53.39
CA ASP A 684 48.89 11.43 -53.27
C ASP A 684 48.20 12.82 -53.43
N ASN A 685 48.29 13.59 -52.32
CA ASN A 685 48.67 15.02 -52.16
C ASN A 685 47.72 16.21 -52.52
N GLY A 686 47.92 17.33 -51.80
CA GLY A 686 47.23 18.63 -51.92
C GLY A 686 46.04 18.79 -50.96
N GLU A 687 46.03 19.59 -49.87
CA GLU A 687 46.34 21.02 -49.63
C GLU A 687 45.33 22.05 -50.20
N LEU A 688 44.74 22.83 -49.27
CA LEU A 688 44.41 24.28 -49.36
C LEU A 688 43.35 24.73 -50.43
N ASP A 689 42.62 25.86 -50.33
CA ASP A 689 42.45 26.83 -49.23
C ASP A 689 41.11 27.62 -49.27
N PHE A 690 40.89 28.47 -48.25
CA PHE A 690 40.12 29.72 -48.17
C PHE A 690 38.84 30.00 -48.99
N GLY A 691 37.79 30.39 -48.24
CA GLY A 691 37.02 31.62 -48.50
C GLY A 691 35.73 31.50 -49.35
N THR A 692 34.82 32.50 -49.35
CA THR A 692 34.71 33.70 -48.48
C THR A 692 33.32 34.33 -48.59
N LYS A 693 32.85 35.00 -47.52
CA LYS A 693 31.80 36.07 -47.50
C LYS A 693 30.35 35.63 -47.84
N LEU A 694 29.35 36.00 -47.04
CA LEU A 694 28.54 37.25 -47.05
C LEU A 694 27.88 37.49 -48.43
N ASP A 695 26.57 37.80 -48.53
CA ASP A 695 25.85 38.80 -47.74
C ASP A 695 24.39 38.45 -47.34
N VAL A 696 23.80 39.31 -46.51
CA VAL A 696 22.38 39.28 -46.08
C VAL A 696 21.54 40.22 -46.94
N LYS A 697 20.28 39.83 -47.25
CA LYS A 697 19.19 40.80 -47.45
C LYS A 697 17.82 40.20 -47.15
N ASN A 698 16.99 40.98 -46.47
CA ASN A 698 15.55 40.74 -46.32
C ASN A 698 14.83 41.09 -47.63
N ASP A 699 13.59 40.62 -47.80
CA ASP A 699 12.48 41.57 -47.97
C ASP A 699 11.11 40.96 -47.59
N SER A 700 10.06 41.77 -47.73
CA SER A 700 8.69 41.56 -47.24
C SER A 700 7.65 41.53 -48.38
N GLY A 701 6.42 41.05 -48.10
CA GLY A 701 5.31 41.05 -49.08
C GLY A 701 4.07 40.31 -48.57
N ASN A 702 2.87 40.88 -48.77
CA ASN A 702 1.63 40.50 -48.08
C ASN A 702 0.42 40.43 -49.05
N VAL A 703 -0.71 39.84 -48.61
CA VAL A 703 -2.12 40.07 -49.09
C VAL A 703 -2.69 39.34 -50.36
N THR A 704 -3.87 38.71 -50.15
CA THR A 704 -4.99 38.23 -51.07
C THR A 704 -4.70 37.24 -52.24
N ASP A 705 -5.67 36.52 -52.86
CA ASP A 705 -7.16 36.60 -52.86
C ASP A 705 -7.87 35.21 -53.08
N SER A 706 -9.22 35.16 -53.10
CA SER A 706 -10.09 33.97 -53.39
C SER A 706 -10.80 34.07 -54.76
N PRO A 707 -11.34 32.97 -55.39
CA PRO A 707 -12.75 32.56 -55.15
C PRO A 707 -13.25 31.12 -55.54
N LYS A 708 -14.39 30.69 -54.96
CA LYS A 708 -15.47 29.79 -55.52
C LYS A 708 -15.15 28.30 -55.87
N GLU A 709 -16.09 27.36 -56.07
CA GLU A 709 -17.57 27.37 -56.32
C GLU A 709 -18.26 26.02 -55.87
N ASP A 710 -19.53 26.05 -55.40
CA ASP A 710 -20.69 25.10 -55.47
C ASP A 710 -20.56 23.54 -55.23
N GLU A 711 -21.54 22.68 -54.85
CA GLU A 711 -22.93 22.64 -54.29
C GLU A 711 -23.31 21.11 -53.99
N LYS A 712 -24.43 20.57 -53.44
CA LYS A 712 -25.75 21.00 -52.86
C LYS A 712 -26.43 19.88 -51.96
N ILE A 713 -27.06 20.27 -50.84
CA ILE A 713 -28.38 19.90 -50.23
C ILE A 713 -28.91 18.43 -50.08
N SER A 714 -29.32 18.05 -48.83
CA SER A 714 -30.70 17.63 -48.38
C SER A 714 -30.68 16.97 -46.97
N GLY A 715 -31.68 17.07 -46.06
CA GLY A 715 -32.94 17.85 -45.99
C GLY A 715 -33.76 17.56 -44.70
N SER A 716 -34.74 18.43 -44.35
CA SER A 716 -35.69 18.46 -43.19
C SER A 716 -35.09 18.59 -41.76
N SER A 717 -35.44 19.52 -40.83
CA SER A 717 -36.63 20.36 -40.48
C SER A 717 -37.79 19.61 -39.77
N GLU A 718 -38.60 20.18 -38.84
CA GLU A 718 -38.82 21.54 -38.25
C GLU A 718 -38.59 21.57 -36.70
N GLY A 719 -38.73 22.64 -35.88
CA GLY A 719 -38.96 24.09 -36.08
C GLY A 719 -39.27 24.91 -34.78
N ASN A 720 -39.30 26.26 -34.90
CA ASN A 720 -39.92 27.31 -34.03
C ASN A 720 -39.32 27.56 -32.60
N GLU A 721 -38.95 28.78 -32.15
CA GLU A 721 -39.60 30.13 -32.04
C GLU A 721 -40.47 30.29 -30.75
N GLU A 722 -40.54 31.42 -30.02
CA GLU A 722 -39.69 32.64 -29.90
C GLU A 722 -39.99 33.45 -28.60
N GLU A 723 -39.11 34.42 -28.28
CA GLU A 723 -39.23 35.67 -27.48
C GLU A 723 -40.25 35.95 -26.32
N THR A 724 -39.70 36.50 -25.20
CA THR A 724 -40.22 37.63 -24.34
C THR A 724 -41.52 37.48 -23.51
N ALA A 725 -41.88 38.38 -22.56
CA ALA A 725 -41.15 39.14 -21.50
C ALA A 725 -42.17 39.85 -20.56
N GLU A 726 -41.76 40.24 -19.33
CA GLU A 726 -42.40 41.25 -18.43
C GLU A 726 -43.88 40.99 -17.97
N ASP A 727 -44.45 41.60 -16.92
CA ASP A 727 -43.98 42.26 -15.67
C ASP A 727 -45.18 42.26 -14.66
N SER A 728 -44.93 42.36 -13.34
CA SER A 728 -45.72 43.17 -12.36
C SER A 728 -45.36 42.87 -10.89
N SER A 729 -44.72 43.86 -10.25
CA SER A 729 -44.64 44.08 -8.79
C SER A 729 -45.93 44.81 -8.29
N PRO A 730 -46.21 45.15 -6.99
CA PRO A 730 -45.27 45.60 -5.92
C PRO A 730 -45.67 45.16 -4.48
N ASP A 731 -45.22 45.71 -3.32
CA ASP A 731 -44.55 47.00 -3.01
C ASP A 731 -43.87 47.02 -1.60
N ILE A 732 -43.14 48.12 -1.29
CA ILE A 732 -42.83 48.70 0.06
C ILE A 732 -41.86 47.89 0.99
N GLU A 733 -40.79 48.42 1.60
CA GLU A 733 -40.16 49.77 1.58
C GLU A 733 -38.65 49.79 2.00
N ASN A 734 -37.90 50.80 1.48
CA ASN A 734 -36.68 51.52 1.99
C ASN A 734 -35.60 50.78 2.85
N LYS A 735 -34.30 50.71 2.47
CA LYS A 735 -33.24 51.77 2.33
C LYS A 735 -33.01 52.59 3.62
N VAL A 736 -31.79 52.99 4.06
CA VAL A 736 -30.68 53.74 3.39
C VAL A 736 -29.31 53.58 4.16
N ASP A 737 -28.19 53.58 3.43
CA ASP A 737 -26.76 53.93 3.72
C ASP A 737 -25.89 53.43 4.93
N ASP A 738 -24.57 53.46 4.65
CA ASP A 738 -23.33 53.35 5.48
C ASP A 738 -23.05 54.72 6.23
N PRO A 739 -21.97 55.01 7.02
CA PRO A 739 -20.81 54.20 7.43
C PRO A 739 -20.25 54.40 8.88
N LEU A 740 -19.09 53.77 9.16
CA LEU A 740 -17.99 54.21 10.08
C LEU A 740 -18.12 54.06 11.64
N LYS A 741 -17.04 54.47 12.33
CA LYS A 741 -16.58 54.07 13.69
C LYS A 741 -16.91 55.08 14.82
N ALA A 742 -16.64 54.62 16.06
CA ALA A 742 -16.36 55.39 17.29
C ALA A 742 -17.62 55.84 18.10
N ASP A 743 -17.59 56.02 19.43
CA ASP A 743 -16.52 55.77 20.43
C ASP A 743 -17.09 55.59 21.87
N ASP A 744 -16.22 55.27 22.84
CA ASP A 744 -16.28 55.57 24.29
C ASP A 744 -17.43 55.09 25.21
N GLY A 745 -17.22 55.12 26.55
CA GLY A 745 -18.36 55.39 27.46
C GLY A 745 -18.42 55.03 28.96
N GLU A 746 -17.33 54.73 29.71
CA GLU A 746 -17.24 54.66 31.20
C GLU A 746 -18.39 54.09 32.10
N LYS A 747 -18.04 53.22 33.06
CA LYS A 747 -18.02 53.49 34.55
C LYS A 747 -17.56 52.24 35.34
N LYS A 748 -16.49 52.29 36.15
CA LYS A 748 -16.35 52.78 37.55
C LYS A 748 -17.09 51.91 38.60
N ALA A 749 -16.52 51.55 39.76
CA ALA A 749 -15.14 51.60 40.29
C ALA A 749 -15.03 50.80 41.62
N ASN A 750 -13.78 50.51 42.07
CA ASN A 750 -13.18 50.61 43.43
C ASN A 750 -14.07 50.48 44.72
N ASN A 751 -13.63 49.96 45.88
CA ASN A 751 -12.27 49.72 46.43
C ASN A 751 -12.27 48.83 47.73
N ASP A 752 -11.09 48.69 48.37
CA ASP A 752 -10.82 48.44 49.82
C ASP A 752 -11.02 47.01 50.42
N ALA A 753 -10.23 46.51 51.40
CA ALA A 753 -8.94 46.93 51.99
C ALA A 753 -8.29 45.81 52.88
N ASP A 754 -7.13 46.12 53.50
CA ASP A 754 -6.36 45.39 54.56
C ASP A 754 -5.63 44.07 54.18
N GLY A 755 -4.45 43.72 54.73
CA GLY A 755 -3.51 44.38 55.67
C GLY A 755 -2.20 43.55 55.89
N ASP A 756 -1.09 44.16 56.34
CA ASP A 756 0.31 43.65 56.25
C ASP A 756 1.02 43.45 57.64
N PRO A 757 2.37 43.46 57.84
CA PRO A 757 3.42 42.42 57.67
C PRO A 757 4.11 41.90 58.99
N LEU A 758 5.08 40.94 58.89
CA LEU A 758 6.49 40.98 59.44
C LEU A 758 7.13 39.69 60.09
N LYS A 759 8.42 39.44 59.70
CA LYS A 759 9.63 39.02 60.49
C LYS A 759 9.99 37.56 60.93
N ALA A 760 11.23 37.18 60.55
CA ALA A 760 12.31 36.44 61.30
C ALA A 760 12.09 34.93 61.68
N ASP A 761 13.12 34.10 61.96
CA ASP A 761 14.54 34.35 62.31
C ASP A 761 15.54 33.19 61.92
N ASP A 762 16.83 33.37 62.24
CA ASP A 762 18.07 32.55 62.04
C ASP A 762 18.06 30.99 62.11
N GLY A 763 19.07 30.32 61.49
CA GLY A 763 19.65 29.10 62.11
C GLY A 763 20.53 28.03 61.37
N LYS A 764 21.81 28.33 61.06
CA LYS A 764 23.00 27.40 61.06
C LYS A 764 23.26 26.30 59.97
N LYS A 765 24.57 25.98 59.86
CA LYS A 765 25.26 24.98 58.99
C LYS A 765 25.54 23.63 59.71
N VAL A 766 25.98 22.60 58.98
CA VAL A 766 27.38 22.05 58.96
C VAL A 766 27.48 20.81 58.04
N ASP A 767 28.62 20.66 57.36
CA ASP A 767 28.98 19.60 56.40
C ASP A 767 29.66 18.37 57.05
N ASN A 768 29.78 17.23 56.32
CA ASN A 768 31.01 16.41 56.15
C ASN A 768 30.77 14.96 55.65
N ASP A 769 31.23 14.66 54.43
CA ASP A 769 32.19 13.62 53.98
C ASP A 769 32.29 12.18 54.55
N ALA A 770 32.60 11.26 53.60
CA ALA A 770 33.63 10.17 53.65
C ALA A 770 33.21 8.68 53.67
N ASP A 771 33.59 7.99 52.58
CA ASP A 771 34.27 6.67 52.41
C ASP A 771 33.74 5.35 53.03
N GLY A 772 33.79 4.25 52.24
CA GLY A 772 33.76 2.85 52.75
C GLY A 772 33.32 1.73 51.76
N ASP A 773 34.28 1.11 51.07
CA ASP A 773 34.15 -0.08 50.17
C ASP A 773 34.75 -1.34 50.86
N PRO A 774 34.81 -2.60 50.32
CA PRO A 774 33.97 -3.40 49.38
C PRO A 774 33.52 -4.78 49.96
N LEU A 775 32.85 -5.64 49.15
CA LEU A 775 33.22 -7.06 48.81
C LEU A 775 32.08 -8.14 48.76
N LYS A 776 31.82 -8.60 47.53
CA LYS A 776 31.86 -10.01 47.01
C LYS A 776 31.16 -11.22 47.69
N ALA A 777 30.44 -11.94 46.83
CA ALA A 777 30.57 -13.38 46.50
C ALA A 777 29.67 -14.47 47.16
N ASP A 778 28.82 -15.04 46.29
CA ASP A 778 28.72 -16.47 45.90
C ASP A 778 28.02 -17.56 46.75
N ASP A 779 27.36 -18.42 45.96
CA ASP A 779 27.14 -19.89 46.08
C ASP A 779 25.88 -20.57 46.68
N GLU A 780 25.42 -21.53 45.85
CA GLU A 780 24.67 -22.79 46.03
C GLU A 780 23.40 -22.86 46.93
N GLU A 781 22.21 -23.21 46.40
CA GLU A 781 21.77 -24.46 45.72
C GLU A 781 21.38 -25.59 46.71
N LYS A 782 20.07 -25.90 46.77
CA LYS A 782 19.50 -27.25 46.46
C LYS A 782 17.96 -27.30 46.54
N LYS A 783 17.37 -28.12 45.66
CA LYS A 783 15.99 -28.62 45.73
C LYS A 783 15.91 -29.79 46.73
N VAL A 784 14.70 -30.21 47.13
CA VAL A 784 14.14 -31.52 46.73
C VAL A 784 12.65 -31.64 47.07
N ASN A 785 11.98 -32.40 46.22
CA ASN A 785 10.55 -32.74 46.09
C ASN A 785 9.89 -33.39 47.33
N ASN A 786 8.54 -33.39 47.30
CA ASN A 786 7.60 -34.52 47.50
C ASN A 786 6.32 -34.07 48.24
N ASP A 787 5.13 -34.64 48.07
CA ASP A 787 4.44 -35.30 46.94
C ASP A 787 2.99 -35.62 47.43
N ALA A 788 2.11 -36.04 46.51
CA ALA A 788 0.89 -36.84 46.76
C ALA A 788 -0.37 -36.23 47.48
N ASP A 789 -1.43 -36.12 46.67
CA ASP A 789 -2.77 -36.74 46.83
C ASP A 789 -3.83 -36.26 47.86
N GLY A 790 -4.99 -35.88 47.29
CA GLY A 790 -6.34 -36.20 47.80
C GLY A 790 -7.04 -35.18 48.71
N ASP A 791 -8.37 -35.09 48.76
CA ASP A 791 -9.41 -35.59 47.83
C ASP A 791 -10.74 -34.80 48.02
N ASP A 792 -11.68 -35.00 47.10
CA ASP A 792 -13.10 -34.61 46.99
C ASP A 792 -13.77 -33.66 48.04
N GLY A 793 -14.51 -32.64 47.56
CA GLY A 793 -15.09 -31.59 48.43
C GLY A 793 -16.19 -30.69 47.84
N LYS A 794 -17.22 -31.25 47.18
CA LYS A 794 -18.36 -30.46 46.66
C LYS A 794 -19.34 -29.97 47.73
N SER A 795 -19.57 -28.65 47.82
CA SER A 795 -20.88 -28.11 48.25
C SER A 795 -21.16 -26.66 47.81
N THR A 796 -22.27 -26.49 47.07
CA THR A 796 -23.23 -25.35 47.05
C THR A 796 -22.84 -24.04 47.77
N VAL A 797 -22.76 -22.89 47.07
CA VAL A 797 -23.91 -22.03 46.64
C VAL A 797 -24.65 -21.34 47.79
N THR A 798 -24.33 -20.05 48.00
CA THR A 798 -25.20 -18.88 48.32
C THR A 798 -24.28 -17.64 48.21
N SER A 799 -24.41 -16.72 47.26
CA SER A 799 -25.50 -15.76 46.98
C SER A 799 -25.54 -14.55 47.91
N SER A 800 -24.83 -13.48 47.51
CA SER A 800 -25.07 -12.08 47.89
C SER A 800 -24.52 -11.17 46.79
#